data_AF-A0A090QCU7-F1
#
_entry.id   AF-A0A090QCU7-F1
#
_cell.length_a   1.000
_cell.length_b   1.000
_cell.length_c   1.000
_cell.angle_alpha   90.00
_cell.angle_beta   90.00
_cell.angle_gamma   90.00
#
_symmetry.space_group_name_H-M   'P 1'
#
loop_
_entity.id
_entity.type
_entity.pdbx_description
1 polymer ?
#
loop_
_entity_poly.entity_id
_entity_poly.type
_entity_poly.pdbx_seq_one_letter_code
_entity_poly.pdbx_strand_id
1 'polypeptide(L)'
;MGNGIEIWGGIPEVQKRFEVERPEQVIDYLGMMGDASDNIPGLPGVGDKTAKKFIAAYGSMEGLLANTDQLKGKMKEKVIANAELGLLSKKLATIRLDCPVTFNAKNYELDDPNVEAVHEIFDELEFRRAKETLAKIFSKELPETKSNVSSKSVSNSSAGAGQFSLFDAPGSGTASESESTGRKTLATSDHLYQLVQEGMGTKLFLQSLMQQSSVCFDTETTGLDPLTAELVGIAFSWEKGKGFYLPIPEDRDAAQAIVDQLKPFFESTSIEKIGQNLKYDIKVLDKYGVDVKGPMFDTMLAHYLINPDMRHNMDVLAETYLNYTPQSIVELIGKKGKNQLSMRDVDLEKQKEYAVEDADVTLQLKEHFTPELASAGTDKLFKDIEMPLLDVLAAMEIEGINLDEDFLSSLSGDLETDIAKLEKDIYEVAGEEFNIGSPKQLGIILFEKLKLVDKPKKTKTGQYSTAEDVLSYLAKDHAIIQNVLDYRGLSKLKSTYVDALPNQVDSKTQRIHTNYMQTVAATGRLSSTDPNLQNIPIRTERGRQVRKAFIPRDENYTLVAADYSQIELRIIAALSEEENMIAAFQSGEDIHASTAAKVFNVALEDVTREQRSNAKTVNFGIIYGVSAFGLSNQTDLSRGEAKD
;
A
#
# COMPACT_ATOMS: atom_id res chain seq x y z
N MET A 1 -9.71 12.10 -11.04
CA MET A 1 -9.66 13.28 -10.14
C MET A 1 -10.35 14.43 -10.86
N GLY A 2 -11.09 15.26 -10.12
CA GLY A 2 -11.96 16.34 -10.63
C GLY A 2 -13.42 15.90 -10.75
N ASN A 3 -14.32 16.56 -10.02
CA ASN A 3 -15.72 16.57 -10.42
C ASN A 3 -15.78 17.14 -11.85
N GLY A 4 -16.67 16.64 -12.71
CA GLY A 4 -16.84 17.22 -14.05
C GLY A 4 -17.08 18.73 -13.98
N ILE A 5 -16.71 19.47 -15.03
CA ILE A 5 -16.91 20.91 -15.09
C ILE A 5 -18.41 21.19 -14.89
N GLU A 6 -18.74 21.88 -13.80
CA GLU A 6 -20.10 22.35 -13.56
C GLU A 6 -20.31 23.59 -14.44
N ILE A 7 -21.01 23.40 -15.56
CA ILE A 7 -21.39 24.49 -16.44
C ILE A 7 -22.71 25.04 -15.94
N TRP A 8 -22.69 26.25 -15.39
CA TRP A 8 -23.89 26.98 -15.04
C TRP A 8 -24.47 27.57 -16.33
N GLY A 9 -25.68 27.16 -16.70
CA GLY A 9 -26.39 27.46 -17.95
C GLY A 9 -26.82 28.93 -18.14
N GLY A 10 -26.04 29.87 -17.59
CA GLY A 10 -26.23 31.31 -17.68
C GLY A 10 -26.90 31.93 -16.45
N ILE A 11 -27.30 33.20 -16.60
CA ILE A 11 -27.88 34.05 -15.54
C ILE A 11 -29.05 33.38 -14.78
N PRO A 12 -30.03 32.71 -15.43
CA PRO A 12 -31.19 32.15 -14.73
C PRO A 12 -30.84 31.05 -13.71
N GLU A 13 -29.80 30.26 -13.98
CA GLU A 13 -29.38 29.19 -13.07
C GLU A 13 -28.68 29.75 -11.83
N VAL A 14 -27.85 30.78 -12.02
CA VAL A 14 -27.21 31.54 -10.93
C VAL A 14 -28.27 32.17 -10.01
N GLN A 15 -29.26 32.85 -10.60
CA GLN A 15 -30.38 33.46 -9.87
C GLN A 15 -31.14 32.41 -9.05
N LYS A 16 -31.46 31.26 -9.64
CA LYS A 16 -32.20 30.19 -8.97
C LYS A 16 -31.42 29.54 -7.83
N ARG A 17 -30.10 29.35 -8.00
CA ARG A 17 -29.26 28.65 -7.02
C ARG A 17 -28.97 29.51 -5.78
N PHE A 18 -28.70 30.79 -6.00
CA PHE A 18 -28.41 31.75 -4.93
C PHE A 18 -29.64 32.53 -4.46
N GLU A 19 -30.81 32.32 -5.08
CA GLU A 19 -32.07 33.04 -4.80
C GLU A 19 -31.89 34.57 -4.86
N VAL A 20 -31.13 35.03 -5.87
CA VAL A 20 -30.84 36.44 -6.12
C VAL A 20 -31.55 36.94 -7.38
N GLU A 21 -31.86 38.23 -7.43
CA GLU A 21 -32.47 38.87 -8.61
C GLU A 21 -31.42 39.21 -9.66
N ARG A 22 -30.18 39.51 -9.27
CA ARG A 22 -29.08 39.80 -10.18
C ARG A 22 -27.79 39.10 -9.75
N PRO A 23 -26.94 38.64 -10.69
CA PRO A 23 -25.70 37.96 -10.35
C PRO A 23 -24.76 38.76 -9.44
N GLU A 24 -24.76 40.09 -9.49
CA GLU A 24 -23.89 40.93 -8.66
C GLU A 24 -24.22 40.81 -7.17
N GLN A 25 -25.46 40.43 -6.82
CA GLN A 25 -25.87 40.20 -5.43
C GLN A 25 -25.24 38.94 -4.83
N VAL A 26 -24.60 38.08 -5.64
CA VAL A 26 -23.79 36.96 -5.12
C VAL A 26 -22.62 37.48 -4.29
N ILE A 27 -22.11 38.68 -4.59
CA ILE A 27 -21.08 39.35 -3.79
C ILE A 27 -21.61 39.65 -2.38
N ASP A 28 -22.83 40.18 -2.28
CA ASP A 28 -23.50 40.42 -1.00
C ASP A 28 -23.79 39.11 -0.26
N TYR A 29 -24.18 38.05 -0.98
CA TYR A 29 -24.41 36.72 -0.43
C TYR A 29 -23.17 36.14 0.24
N LEU A 30 -22.05 36.12 -0.49
CA LEU A 30 -20.76 35.64 0.02
C LEU A 30 -20.23 36.54 1.14
N GLY A 31 -20.41 37.86 1.02
CA GLY A 31 -20.05 38.80 2.09
C GLY A 31 -20.83 38.58 3.40
N MET A 32 -22.08 38.09 3.31
CA MET A 32 -22.91 37.76 4.48
C MET A 32 -22.61 36.37 5.05
N MET A 33 -22.51 35.36 4.20
CA MET A 33 -22.31 33.97 4.61
C MET A 33 -20.86 33.67 5.02
N GLY A 34 -19.89 34.34 4.38
CA GLY A 34 -18.48 33.96 4.43
C GLY A 34 -18.16 32.83 3.44
N ASP A 35 -16.86 32.67 3.19
CA ASP A 35 -16.30 31.59 2.39
C ASP A 35 -15.06 31.04 3.08
N ALA A 36 -15.13 29.80 3.55
CA ALA A 36 -14.03 29.15 4.25
C ALA A 36 -12.88 28.78 3.31
N SER A 37 -13.12 28.63 2.00
CA SER A 37 -12.07 28.33 1.02
C SER A 37 -11.16 29.54 0.81
N ASP A 38 -11.75 30.73 0.71
CA ASP A 38 -11.05 31.99 0.47
C ASP A 38 -10.77 32.80 1.75
N ASN A 39 -10.95 32.17 2.93
CA ASN A 39 -10.79 32.81 4.24
C ASN A 39 -11.62 34.11 4.41
N ILE A 40 -12.80 34.16 3.81
CA ILE A 40 -13.75 35.28 3.97
C ILE A 40 -14.61 35.01 5.21
N PRO A 41 -14.51 35.82 6.28
CA PRO A 41 -15.10 35.50 7.58
C PRO A 41 -16.64 35.61 7.61
N GLY A 42 -17.24 36.51 6.82
CA GLY A 42 -18.69 36.71 6.80
C GLY A 42 -19.27 37.30 8.09
N LEU A 43 -20.59 37.25 8.23
CA LEU A 43 -21.30 37.69 9.44
C LEU A 43 -21.52 36.51 10.41
N PRO A 44 -21.09 36.62 11.68
CA PRO A 44 -21.25 35.54 12.65
C PRO A 44 -22.70 35.08 12.82
N GLY A 45 -22.97 33.81 12.53
CA GLY A 45 -24.30 33.20 12.65
C GLY A 45 -25.20 33.36 11.43
N VAL A 46 -24.69 33.90 10.33
CA VAL A 46 -25.37 33.93 9.02
C VAL A 46 -24.83 32.80 8.16
N GLY A 47 -25.71 31.85 7.79
CA GLY A 47 -25.41 30.79 6.81
C GLY A 47 -26.25 30.93 5.53
N ASP A 48 -26.11 29.98 4.60
CA ASP A 48 -26.78 29.95 3.27
C ASP A 48 -28.26 30.41 3.32
N LYS A 49 -29.08 29.77 4.14
CA LYS A 49 -30.52 30.09 4.25
C LYS A 49 -30.81 31.49 4.80
N THR A 50 -29.93 32.00 5.67
CA THR A 50 -30.11 33.31 6.31
C THR A 50 -29.66 34.42 5.37
N ALA A 51 -28.55 34.23 4.66
CA ALA A 51 -28.06 35.16 3.64
C ALA A 51 -29.09 35.36 2.51
N LYS A 52 -29.68 34.27 1.99
CA LYS A 52 -30.76 34.32 0.98
C LYS A 52 -31.95 35.15 1.45
N LYS A 53 -32.41 34.92 2.68
CA LYS A 53 -33.50 35.69 3.29
C LYS A 53 -33.18 37.18 3.42
N PHE A 54 -31.95 37.51 3.80
CA PHE A 54 -31.53 38.91 3.94
C PHE A 54 -31.42 39.60 2.58
N ILE A 55 -30.96 38.91 1.54
CA ILE A 55 -30.94 39.48 0.20
C ILE A 55 -32.36 39.68 -0.34
N ALA A 56 -33.24 38.70 -0.17
CA ALA A 56 -34.64 38.84 -0.60
C ALA A 56 -35.38 39.98 0.14
N ALA A 57 -35.04 40.23 1.41
CA ALA A 57 -35.69 41.26 2.22
C ALA A 57 -35.08 42.66 2.07
N TYR A 58 -33.76 42.76 1.90
CA TYR A 58 -33.02 44.02 1.99
C TYR A 58 -32.16 44.35 0.77
N GLY A 59 -32.05 43.43 -0.19
CA GLY A 59 -31.40 43.63 -1.49
C GLY A 59 -29.87 43.60 -1.48
N SER A 60 -29.21 44.17 -0.47
CA SER A 60 -27.74 44.21 -0.35
C SER A 60 -27.26 44.20 1.12
N MET A 61 -25.94 44.04 1.32
CA MET A 61 -25.31 44.18 2.65
C MET A 61 -25.58 45.56 3.26
N GLU A 62 -25.47 46.63 2.48
CA GLU A 62 -25.76 47.99 2.94
C GLU A 62 -27.25 48.16 3.25
N GLY A 63 -28.13 47.55 2.46
CA GLY A 63 -29.57 47.51 2.72
C GLY A 63 -29.90 46.83 4.05
N LEU A 64 -29.23 45.72 4.37
CA LEU A 64 -29.36 45.03 5.65
C LEU A 64 -28.88 45.91 6.82
N LEU A 65 -27.72 46.55 6.67
CA LEU A 65 -27.14 47.42 7.69
C LEU A 65 -27.98 48.69 7.94
N ALA A 66 -28.58 49.25 6.89
CA ALA A 66 -29.46 50.41 6.99
C ALA A 66 -30.83 50.11 7.65
N ASN A 67 -31.26 48.83 7.67
CA ASN A 67 -32.55 48.38 8.23
C ASN A 67 -32.36 47.44 9.44
N THR A 68 -31.28 47.62 10.21
CA THR A 68 -30.97 46.81 11.40
C THR A 68 -32.02 46.92 12.51
N ASP A 69 -32.87 47.94 12.48
CA ASP A 69 -34.02 48.14 13.36
C ASP A 69 -35.11 47.06 13.19
N GLN A 70 -35.22 46.47 11.99
CA GLN A 70 -36.20 45.43 11.64
C GLN A 70 -35.76 44.02 12.04
N LEU A 71 -34.49 43.83 12.41
CA LEU A 71 -33.95 42.56 12.88
C LEU A 71 -34.35 42.30 14.34
N LYS A 72 -34.58 41.03 14.72
CA LYS A 72 -35.00 40.63 16.08
C LYS A 72 -33.95 39.77 16.79
N GLY A 73 -33.83 39.94 18.11
CA GLY A 73 -33.02 39.10 19.00
C GLY A 73 -31.50 39.19 18.81
N LYS A 74 -30.78 38.13 19.21
CA LYS A 74 -29.30 38.04 19.18
C LYS A 74 -28.69 38.25 17.78
N MET A 75 -29.46 38.03 16.71
CA MET A 75 -28.98 38.25 15.34
C MET A 75 -28.77 39.75 15.07
N LYS A 76 -29.63 40.62 15.60
CA LYS A 76 -29.48 42.08 15.50
C LYS A 76 -28.18 42.55 16.14
N GLU A 77 -27.91 42.10 17.37
CA GLU A 77 -26.69 42.44 18.11
C GLU A 77 -25.43 42.00 17.35
N LYS A 78 -25.44 40.78 16.78
CA LYS A 78 -24.31 40.25 16.00
C LYS A 78 -24.08 41.02 14.70
N VAL A 79 -25.12 41.38 13.96
CA VAL A 79 -24.98 42.15 12.70
C VAL A 79 -24.48 43.56 13.00
N ILE A 80 -24.98 44.22 14.05
CA ILE A 80 -24.52 45.56 14.44
C ILE A 80 -23.06 45.53 14.90
N ALA A 81 -22.71 44.57 15.77
CA ALA A 81 -21.35 44.45 16.30
C ALA A 81 -20.29 44.09 15.23
N ASN A 82 -20.72 43.49 14.10
CA ASN A 82 -19.83 43.02 13.03
C ASN A 82 -20.12 43.71 11.68
N ALA A 83 -20.71 44.91 11.70
CA ALA A 83 -21.07 45.64 10.48
C ALA A 83 -19.84 45.94 9.59
N GLU A 84 -18.73 46.37 10.20
CA GLU A 84 -17.46 46.62 9.49
C GLU A 84 -16.88 45.33 8.90
N LEU A 85 -16.98 44.21 9.63
CA LEU A 85 -16.53 42.90 9.16
C LEU A 85 -17.35 42.40 7.96
N GLY A 86 -18.66 42.66 7.96
CA GLY A 86 -19.53 42.35 6.82
C GLY A 86 -19.18 43.15 5.57
N LEU A 87 -18.95 44.47 5.71
CA LEU A 87 -18.51 45.31 4.59
C LEU A 87 -17.12 44.92 4.08
N LEU A 88 -16.20 44.57 4.98
CA LEU A 88 -14.90 44.02 4.62
C LEU A 88 -15.04 42.70 3.87
N SER A 89 -15.89 41.79 4.34
CA SER A 89 -16.14 40.49 3.70
C SER A 89 -16.72 40.65 2.30
N LYS A 90 -17.66 41.59 2.11
CA LYS A 90 -18.18 41.96 0.78
C LYS A 90 -17.08 42.49 -0.13
N LYS A 91 -16.20 43.35 0.38
CA LYS A 91 -15.06 43.88 -0.37
C LYS A 91 -14.10 42.78 -0.80
N LEU A 92 -13.83 41.81 0.08
CA LEU A 92 -12.98 40.64 -0.20
C LEU A 92 -13.63 39.71 -1.25
N ALA A 93 -14.95 39.53 -1.19
CA ALA A 93 -15.69 38.76 -2.19
C ALA A 93 -15.81 39.47 -3.56
N THR A 94 -15.47 40.75 -3.66
CA THR A 94 -15.59 41.53 -4.90
C THR A 94 -14.35 41.33 -5.77
N ILE A 95 -14.53 40.71 -6.94
CA ILE A 95 -13.47 40.58 -7.94
C ILE A 95 -13.11 41.96 -8.51
N ARG A 96 -11.82 42.29 -8.47
CA ARG A 96 -11.29 43.52 -9.08
C ARG A 96 -11.21 43.36 -10.60
N LEU A 97 -12.01 44.14 -11.32
CA LEU A 97 -12.02 44.16 -12.78
C LEU A 97 -11.10 45.23 -13.39
N ASP A 98 -10.49 46.08 -12.55
CA ASP A 98 -9.66 47.24 -12.94
C ASP A 98 -8.15 46.95 -12.90
N CYS A 99 -7.76 45.67 -13.03
CA CYS A 99 -6.35 45.29 -13.00
C CYS A 99 -5.59 45.94 -14.18
N PRO A 100 -4.39 46.52 -13.98
CA PRO A 100 -3.64 47.20 -15.04
C PRO A 100 -2.97 46.19 -15.99
N VAL A 101 -3.79 45.41 -16.70
CA VAL A 101 -3.36 44.41 -17.68
C VAL A 101 -3.93 44.77 -19.05
N THR A 102 -3.08 44.72 -20.07
CA THR A 102 -3.49 44.90 -21.46
C THR A 102 -4.03 43.58 -21.98
N PHE A 103 -5.36 43.44 -22.06
CA PHE A 103 -5.97 42.24 -22.63
C PHE A 103 -5.72 42.19 -24.15
N ASN A 104 -5.03 41.15 -24.61
CA ASN A 104 -4.88 40.84 -26.03
C ASN A 104 -5.41 39.42 -26.28
N ALA A 105 -6.59 39.32 -26.88
CA ALA A 105 -7.28 38.04 -27.11
C ALA A 105 -6.40 37.01 -27.82
N LYS A 106 -5.53 37.45 -28.76
CA LYS A 106 -4.67 36.55 -29.52
C LYS A 106 -3.66 35.80 -28.66
N ASN A 107 -3.21 36.40 -27.56
CA ASN A 107 -2.24 35.75 -26.67
C ASN A 107 -2.84 34.59 -25.86
N TYR A 108 -4.18 34.46 -25.86
CA TYR A 108 -4.91 33.42 -25.14
C TYR A 108 -5.52 32.38 -26.08
N GLU A 109 -5.23 32.46 -27.39
CA GLU A 109 -5.53 31.38 -28.33
C GLU A 109 -4.58 30.21 -28.04
N LEU A 110 -5.12 28.99 -28.05
CA LEU A 110 -4.32 27.78 -27.82
C LEU A 110 -3.34 27.61 -28.98
N ASP A 111 -2.04 27.59 -28.69
CA ASP A 111 -0.99 27.32 -29.66
C ASP A 111 -0.52 25.85 -29.60
N ASP A 112 0.15 25.38 -30.65
CA ASP A 112 0.71 24.02 -30.72
C ASP A 112 1.89 23.92 -29.71
N PRO A 113 1.89 22.94 -28.78
CA PRO A 113 2.95 22.80 -27.79
C PRO A 113 4.26 22.32 -28.45
N ASN A 114 5.40 22.67 -27.84
CA ASN A 114 6.68 22.08 -28.22
C ASN A 114 6.74 20.62 -27.73
N VAL A 115 6.35 19.69 -28.61
CA VAL A 115 6.23 18.26 -28.30
C VAL A 115 7.54 17.66 -27.77
N GLU A 116 8.68 18.07 -28.32
CA GLU A 116 9.99 17.52 -27.97
C GLU A 116 10.39 17.91 -26.53
N ALA A 117 10.25 19.21 -26.20
CA ALA A 117 10.53 19.70 -24.85
C ALA A 117 9.56 19.14 -23.80
N VAL A 118 8.28 18.93 -24.17
CA VAL A 118 7.30 18.34 -23.25
C VAL A 118 7.54 16.85 -23.04
N HIS A 119 7.96 16.12 -24.08
CA HIS A 119 8.31 14.71 -23.96
C HIS A 119 9.49 14.49 -23.01
N GLU A 120 10.52 15.34 -23.08
CA GLU A 120 11.68 15.27 -22.17
C GLU A 120 11.24 15.42 -20.71
N ILE A 121 10.44 16.45 -20.40
CA ILE A 121 9.92 16.68 -19.05
C ILE A 121 8.99 15.55 -18.59
N PHE A 122 8.15 15.02 -19.49
CA PHE A 122 7.23 13.94 -19.13
C PHE A 122 7.92 12.60 -18.94
N ASP A 123 9.05 12.37 -19.62
CA ASP A 123 9.90 11.21 -19.36
C ASP A 123 10.61 11.34 -18.01
N GLU A 124 11.13 12.53 -17.69
CA GLU A 124 11.74 12.84 -16.38
C GLU A 124 10.73 12.66 -15.22
N LEU A 125 9.49 13.12 -15.39
CA LEU A 125 8.44 13.04 -14.38
C LEU A 125 7.61 11.75 -14.43
N GLU A 126 7.97 10.80 -15.31
CA GLU A 126 7.26 9.53 -15.54
C GLU A 126 5.77 9.65 -15.91
N PHE A 127 5.36 10.76 -16.53
CA PHE A 127 3.99 11.02 -16.94
C PHE A 127 3.61 10.27 -18.24
N ARG A 128 3.90 8.96 -18.32
CA ARG A 128 3.73 8.10 -19.51
C ARG A 128 2.33 8.20 -20.13
N ARG A 129 1.28 8.10 -19.31
CA ARG A 129 -0.13 8.24 -19.78
C ARG A 129 -0.48 9.65 -20.25
N ALA A 130 0.06 10.68 -19.59
CA ALA A 130 -0.19 12.06 -20.00
C ALA A 130 0.54 12.37 -21.31
N LYS A 131 1.73 11.79 -21.51
CA LYS A 131 2.49 11.85 -22.77
C LYS A 131 1.71 11.26 -23.94
N GLU A 132 1.17 10.06 -23.78
CA GLU A 132 0.30 9.44 -24.79
C GLU A 132 -0.96 10.27 -25.06
N THR A 133 -1.56 10.84 -24.02
CA THR A 133 -2.78 11.65 -24.16
C THR A 133 -2.50 12.97 -24.87
N LEU A 134 -1.38 13.63 -24.55
CA LEU A 134 -0.92 14.83 -25.22
C LEU A 134 -0.64 14.56 -26.70
N ALA A 135 0.07 13.47 -26.99
CA ALA A 135 0.31 13.02 -28.35
C ALA A 135 -1.03 12.83 -29.09
N LYS A 136 -2.02 12.17 -28.50
CA LYS A 136 -3.35 11.99 -29.13
C LYS A 136 -4.11 13.29 -29.36
N ILE A 137 -4.01 14.28 -28.47
CA ILE A 137 -4.73 15.56 -28.59
C ILE A 137 -4.11 16.46 -29.66
N PHE A 138 -2.78 16.47 -29.77
CA PHE A 138 -2.03 17.38 -30.64
C PHE A 138 -1.47 16.73 -31.92
N SER A 139 -1.59 15.42 -32.11
CA SER A 139 -1.26 14.76 -33.37
C SER A 139 -2.26 15.16 -34.45
N LYS A 140 -1.84 16.03 -35.37
CA LYS A 140 -2.55 16.29 -36.63
C LYS A 140 -2.75 14.95 -37.36
N GLU A 141 -4.00 14.66 -37.74
CA GLU A 141 -4.42 13.49 -38.52
C GLU A 141 -3.42 13.13 -39.61
N LEU A 142 -2.70 12.02 -39.43
CA LEU A 142 -2.04 11.31 -40.52
C LEU A 142 -3.08 10.36 -41.14
N PRO A 143 -3.31 10.40 -42.46
CA PRO A 143 -4.37 9.62 -43.09
C PRO A 143 -4.09 8.12 -42.97
N GLU A 144 -5.10 7.40 -42.48
CA GLU A 144 -5.13 5.94 -42.33
C GLU A 144 -4.65 5.24 -43.61
N THR A 145 -3.48 4.60 -43.54
CA THR A 145 -3.11 3.56 -44.51
C THR A 145 -3.73 2.25 -44.05
N LYS A 146 -4.86 1.91 -44.67
CA LYS A 146 -5.52 0.62 -44.54
C LYS A 146 -4.54 -0.51 -44.86
N SER A 147 -4.21 -1.34 -43.86
CA SER A 147 -3.72 -2.69 -44.07
C SER A 147 -4.68 -3.68 -43.40
N ASN A 148 -5.11 -4.66 -44.19
CA ASN A 148 -6.20 -5.58 -43.92
C ASN A 148 -5.94 -6.45 -42.68
N VAL A 149 -6.84 -6.37 -41.69
CA VAL A 149 -6.96 -7.40 -40.64
C VAL A 149 -8.08 -8.36 -41.05
N SER A 150 -7.68 -9.60 -41.33
CA SER A 150 -8.58 -10.73 -41.50
C SER A 150 -9.26 -11.08 -40.18
N SER A 151 -10.57 -11.27 -40.25
CA SER A 151 -11.45 -11.65 -39.14
C SER A 151 -11.36 -13.14 -38.77
N LYS A 152 -11.37 -13.41 -37.46
CA LYS A 152 -11.96 -14.55 -36.70
C LYS A 152 -11.19 -14.69 -35.36
N SER A 153 -11.77 -15.00 -34.21
CA SER A 153 -13.12 -15.41 -33.81
C SER A 153 -13.26 -15.27 -32.30
N VAL A 154 -14.44 -14.87 -31.85
CA VAL A 154 -14.87 -14.82 -30.45
C VAL A 154 -15.03 -16.25 -29.89
N SER A 155 -14.43 -16.54 -28.74
CA SER A 155 -14.78 -17.70 -27.92
C SER A 155 -15.05 -17.28 -26.47
N ASN A 156 -16.27 -17.56 -26.03
CA ASN A 156 -16.77 -17.39 -24.67
C ASN A 156 -15.88 -18.07 -23.61
N SER A 157 -15.58 -17.36 -22.52
CA SER A 157 -15.26 -17.98 -21.24
C SER A 157 -15.96 -17.24 -20.08
N SER A 158 -16.63 -18.08 -19.29
CA SER A 158 -17.29 -17.94 -17.98
C SER A 158 -17.14 -16.65 -17.16
N ALA A 159 -18.29 -16.15 -16.72
CA ALA A 159 -18.44 -15.19 -15.63
C ALA A 159 -17.91 -15.76 -14.30
N GLY A 160 -16.95 -15.06 -13.67
CA GLY A 160 -16.44 -15.45 -12.36
C GLY A 160 -15.14 -14.79 -11.88
N ALA A 161 -14.48 -13.92 -12.64
CA ALA A 161 -13.19 -13.31 -12.26
C ALA A 161 -13.29 -11.78 -12.12
N GLY A 162 -14.24 -11.31 -11.31
CA GLY A 162 -14.52 -9.89 -11.09
C GLY A 162 -14.29 -9.47 -9.64
N GLN A 163 -13.11 -9.74 -9.09
CA GLN A 163 -12.68 -9.20 -7.80
C GLN A 163 -11.25 -8.70 -7.98
N PHE A 164 -11.08 -7.38 -7.97
CA PHE A 164 -9.76 -6.75 -7.87
C PHE A 164 -9.13 -7.22 -6.56
N SER A 165 -8.25 -8.22 -6.68
CA SER A 165 -7.36 -8.64 -5.61
C SER A 165 -6.32 -7.55 -5.43
N LEU A 166 -6.54 -6.70 -4.42
CA LEU A 166 -5.58 -5.70 -3.94
C LEU A 166 -4.41 -6.36 -3.15
N PHE A 167 -4.29 -7.69 -3.23
CA PHE A 167 -3.31 -8.52 -2.54
C PHE A 167 -2.71 -9.59 -3.48
N ASP A 168 -2.77 -9.40 -4.81
CA ASP A 168 -1.96 -10.24 -5.69
C ASP A 168 -0.48 -9.98 -5.42
N ALA A 169 0.29 -11.06 -5.30
CA ALA A 169 1.73 -11.04 -5.09
C ALA A 169 2.44 -10.12 -6.12
N PRO A 170 3.52 -9.42 -5.73
CA PRO A 170 4.29 -8.63 -6.67
C PRO A 170 4.78 -9.52 -7.81
N GLY A 171 4.31 -9.25 -9.04
CA GLY A 171 4.65 -10.02 -10.24
C GLY A 171 3.54 -10.24 -11.26
N SER A 172 2.32 -9.72 -11.08
CA SER A 172 1.23 -9.87 -12.07
C SER A 172 1.12 -8.75 -13.11
N GLY A 173 2.12 -7.86 -13.19
CA GLY A 173 2.17 -6.83 -14.23
C GLY A 173 2.62 -7.41 -15.57
N THR A 174 1.68 -7.81 -16.42
CA THR A 174 1.97 -8.06 -17.85
C THR A 174 2.27 -6.74 -18.55
N ALA A 175 3.55 -6.42 -18.72
CA ALA A 175 3.99 -5.51 -19.76
C ALA A 175 4.21 -6.33 -21.04
N SER A 176 3.21 -6.35 -21.91
CA SER A 176 3.38 -6.77 -23.29
C SER A 176 2.95 -5.62 -24.17
N GLU A 177 3.91 -4.78 -24.56
CA GLU A 177 3.87 -3.98 -25.76
C GLU A 177 5.32 -3.61 -26.11
N SER A 178 5.84 -4.28 -27.13
CA SER A 178 7.09 -3.95 -27.78
C SER A 178 6.93 -2.63 -28.54
N GLU A 179 7.18 -1.51 -27.88
CA GLU A 179 7.46 -0.23 -28.52
C GLU A 179 8.92 0.15 -28.25
N SER A 180 9.63 0.55 -29.31
CA SER A 180 11.04 0.92 -29.27
C SER A 180 11.24 2.17 -28.42
N THR A 181 11.51 1.97 -27.14
CA THR A 181 12.03 3.02 -26.27
C THR A 181 13.51 3.18 -26.59
N GLY A 182 14.03 4.41 -26.65
CA GLY A 182 15.46 4.69 -26.93
C GLY A 182 16.41 4.24 -25.80
N ARG A 183 16.00 3.27 -24.99
CA ARG A 183 16.74 2.72 -23.86
C ARG A 183 17.78 1.73 -24.34
N LYS A 184 18.85 1.63 -23.55
CA LYS A 184 19.85 0.59 -23.73
C LYS A 184 19.31 -0.75 -23.28
N THR A 185 19.84 -1.81 -23.86
CA THR A 185 19.51 -3.21 -23.59
C THR A 185 20.77 -4.04 -23.69
N LEU A 186 20.70 -5.32 -23.31
CA LEU A 186 21.81 -6.26 -23.48
C LEU A 186 22.34 -6.28 -24.92
N ALA A 187 21.44 -6.28 -25.90
CA ALA A 187 21.80 -6.33 -27.32
C ALA A 187 22.42 -5.04 -27.88
N THR A 188 22.26 -3.91 -27.19
CA THR A 188 22.71 -2.58 -27.65
C THR A 188 23.84 -1.99 -26.83
N SER A 189 24.21 -2.64 -25.72
CA SER A 189 25.25 -2.17 -24.80
C SER A 189 26.50 -3.02 -24.95
N ASP A 190 27.66 -2.37 -25.05
CA ASP A 190 28.94 -3.08 -25.04
C ASP A 190 29.19 -3.67 -23.63
N HIS A 191 29.37 -4.98 -23.54
CA HIS A 191 29.64 -5.69 -22.30
C HIS A 191 30.62 -6.86 -22.53
N LEU A 192 31.26 -7.32 -21.45
CA LEU A 192 32.20 -8.44 -21.44
C LEU A 192 31.79 -9.44 -20.36
N TYR A 193 30.87 -10.34 -20.71
CA TYR A 193 30.39 -11.40 -19.82
C TYR A 193 31.05 -12.74 -20.15
N GLN A 194 31.66 -13.35 -19.14
CA GLN A 194 32.51 -14.52 -19.31
C GLN A 194 31.99 -15.72 -18.54
N LEU A 195 32.01 -16.88 -19.17
CA LEU A 195 31.77 -18.14 -18.49
C LEU A 195 33.05 -18.59 -17.77
N VAL A 196 32.95 -18.91 -16.48
CA VAL A 196 34.07 -19.45 -15.71
C VAL A 196 34.26 -20.93 -16.06
N GLN A 197 35.36 -21.22 -16.77
CA GLN A 197 35.72 -22.60 -17.12
C GLN A 197 36.27 -23.38 -15.92
N GLU A 198 35.93 -24.67 -15.86
CA GLU A 198 36.42 -25.59 -14.84
C GLU A 198 37.96 -25.69 -14.79
N GLY A 199 38.49 -26.06 -13.62
CA GLY A 199 39.92 -26.32 -13.43
C GLY A 199 40.74 -25.05 -13.21
N MET A 200 41.57 -24.66 -14.18
CA MET A 200 42.46 -23.50 -14.03
C MET A 200 41.68 -22.17 -14.07
N GLY A 201 40.61 -22.08 -14.86
CA GLY A 201 39.76 -20.90 -14.97
C GLY A 201 39.14 -20.51 -13.63
N THR A 202 38.47 -21.46 -12.97
CA THR A 202 37.90 -21.28 -11.62
C THR A 202 38.95 -20.81 -10.61
N LYS A 203 40.17 -21.36 -10.61
CA LYS A 203 41.23 -20.95 -9.68
C LYS A 203 41.68 -19.50 -9.89
N LEU A 204 41.87 -19.08 -11.15
CA LEU A 204 42.24 -17.70 -11.47
C LEU A 204 41.10 -16.72 -11.15
N PHE A 205 39.86 -17.13 -11.41
CA PHE A 205 38.66 -16.38 -11.05
C PHE A 205 38.60 -16.16 -9.53
N LEU A 206 38.70 -17.22 -8.72
CA LEU A 206 38.67 -17.13 -7.25
C LEU A 206 39.81 -16.24 -6.70
N GLN A 207 41.01 -16.31 -7.29
CA GLN A 207 42.12 -15.42 -6.91
C GLN A 207 41.80 -13.95 -7.19
N SER A 208 41.13 -13.67 -8.31
CA SER A 208 40.71 -12.31 -8.69
C SER A 208 39.56 -11.83 -7.79
N LEU A 209 38.60 -12.71 -7.51
CA LEU A 209 37.45 -12.45 -6.65
C LEU A 209 37.89 -12.06 -5.22
N MET A 210 38.86 -12.78 -4.66
CA MET A 210 39.38 -12.50 -3.31
C MET A 210 40.21 -11.20 -3.20
N GLN A 211 40.60 -10.59 -4.31
CA GLN A 211 41.31 -9.30 -4.32
C GLN A 211 40.37 -8.09 -4.31
N GLN A 212 39.08 -8.31 -4.56
CA GLN A 212 38.10 -7.24 -4.62
C GLN A 212 37.66 -6.80 -3.23
N SER A 213 37.34 -5.52 -3.07
CA SER A 213 36.76 -4.97 -1.84
C SER A 213 35.23 -5.05 -1.80
N SER A 214 34.60 -5.09 -2.97
CA SER A 214 33.15 -5.08 -3.13
C SER A 214 32.79 -5.83 -4.42
N VAL A 215 31.82 -6.74 -4.34
CA VAL A 215 31.42 -7.59 -5.45
C VAL A 215 29.91 -7.76 -5.42
N CYS A 216 29.26 -7.50 -6.55
CA CYS A 216 27.88 -7.90 -6.77
C CYS A 216 27.81 -9.37 -7.18
N PHE A 217 26.85 -10.09 -6.63
CA PHE A 217 26.56 -11.46 -7.01
C PHE A 217 25.05 -11.70 -7.08
N ASP A 218 24.67 -12.69 -7.86
CA ASP A 218 23.28 -13.12 -8.00
C ASP A 218 23.22 -14.65 -8.17
N THR A 219 22.22 -15.30 -7.58
CA THR A 219 22.05 -16.76 -7.66
C THR A 219 20.92 -17.16 -8.61
N GLU A 220 21.29 -17.97 -9.61
CA GLU A 220 20.34 -18.59 -10.51
C GLU A 220 19.88 -19.93 -9.96
N THR A 221 18.57 -20.18 -9.97
CA THR A 221 17.99 -21.34 -9.28
C THR A 221 16.87 -22.01 -10.08
N THR A 222 16.48 -23.20 -9.63
CA THR A 222 15.45 -24.00 -10.32
C THR A 222 14.00 -23.52 -10.08
N GLY A 223 13.76 -22.62 -9.12
CA GLY A 223 12.42 -22.17 -8.74
C GLY A 223 12.45 -20.89 -7.91
N LEU A 224 11.27 -20.40 -7.50
CA LEU A 224 11.13 -19.15 -6.73
C LEU A 224 11.12 -19.33 -5.21
N ASP A 225 10.99 -20.56 -4.72
CA ASP A 225 11.03 -20.85 -3.31
C ASP A 225 12.48 -21.20 -2.90
N PRO A 226 13.16 -20.33 -2.14
CA PRO A 226 14.57 -20.53 -1.80
C PRO A 226 14.81 -21.74 -0.89
N LEU A 227 13.79 -22.32 -0.25
CA LEU A 227 13.98 -23.50 0.60
C LEU A 227 14.01 -24.79 -0.23
N THR A 228 13.25 -24.84 -1.32
CA THR A 228 13.14 -26.03 -2.17
C THR A 228 13.96 -25.95 -3.45
N ALA A 229 14.28 -24.74 -3.93
CA ALA A 229 15.03 -24.54 -5.16
C ALA A 229 16.45 -25.13 -5.09
N GLU A 230 17.08 -25.36 -6.23
CA GLU A 230 18.47 -25.82 -6.32
C GLU A 230 19.28 -24.80 -7.11
N LEU A 231 20.56 -24.67 -6.77
CA LEU A 231 21.46 -23.74 -7.44
C LEU A 231 21.78 -24.24 -8.86
N VAL A 232 21.66 -23.34 -9.82
CA VAL A 232 21.98 -23.54 -11.25
C VAL A 232 23.27 -22.81 -11.62
N GLY A 233 23.49 -21.63 -11.06
CA GLY A 233 24.71 -20.87 -11.27
C GLY A 233 24.80 -19.67 -10.33
N ILE A 234 25.97 -19.04 -10.30
CA ILE A 234 26.18 -17.77 -9.59
C ILE A 234 26.85 -16.79 -10.54
N ALA A 235 26.24 -15.62 -10.72
CA ALA A 235 26.83 -14.51 -11.44
C ALA A 235 27.59 -13.58 -10.50
N PHE A 236 28.62 -12.92 -11.02
CA PHE A 236 29.44 -11.95 -10.30
C PHE A 236 29.78 -10.75 -11.19
N SER A 237 29.70 -9.55 -10.62
CA SER A 237 30.19 -8.32 -11.23
C SER A 237 30.86 -7.43 -10.18
N TRP A 238 31.99 -6.82 -10.53
CA TRP A 238 32.69 -5.84 -9.68
C TRP A 238 33.24 -4.66 -10.50
N GLU A 239 32.93 -4.63 -11.80
CA GLU A 239 33.29 -3.53 -12.71
C GLU A 239 32.17 -3.41 -13.75
N LYS A 240 31.65 -2.18 -13.93
CA LYS A 240 30.57 -1.89 -14.87
C LYS A 240 30.81 -2.48 -16.27
N GLY A 241 29.82 -3.19 -16.79
CA GLY A 241 29.85 -3.83 -18.11
C GLY A 241 30.71 -5.08 -18.18
N LYS A 242 31.18 -5.62 -17.05
CA LYS A 242 31.98 -6.85 -16.99
C LYS A 242 31.46 -7.77 -15.90
N GLY A 243 31.51 -9.06 -16.17
CA GLY A 243 31.19 -10.03 -15.13
C GLY A 243 31.43 -11.47 -15.53
N PHE A 244 31.17 -12.36 -14.58
CA PHE A 244 31.51 -13.76 -14.65
C PHE A 244 30.32 -14.61 -14.24
N TYR A 245 30.01 -15.63 -15.02
CA TYR A 245 29.03 -16.65 -14.67
C TYR A 245 29.73 -17.94 -14.29
N LEU A 246 29.48 -18.44 -13.09
CA LEU A 246 29.93 -19.74 -12.63
C LEU A 246 28.77 -20.73 -12.66
N PRO A 247 28.72 -21.65 -13.64
CA PRO A 247 27.70 -22.68 -13.68
C PRO A 247 27.88 -23.69 -12.55
N ILE A 248 26.77 -24.17 -12.01
CA ILE A 248 26.73 -25.18 -10.94
C ILE A 248 26.00 -26.42 -11.48
N PRO A 249 26.66 -27.60 -11.44
CA PRO A 249 26.07 -28.83 -11.95
C PRO A 249 24.85 -29.25 -11.14
N GLU A 250 23.99 -30.08 -11.75
CA GLU A 250 22.81 -30.66 -11.08
C GLU A 250 23.21 -31.68 -10.00
N ASP A 251 24.33 -32.38 -10.19
CA ASP A 251 24.83 -33.32 -9.20
C ASP A 251 25.20 -32.59 -7.89
N ARG A 252 24.56 -33.02 -6.80
CA ARG A 252 24.63 -32.33 -5.50
C ARG A 252 26.04 -32.32 -4.91
N ASP A 253 26.79 -33.41 -5.04
CA ASP A 253 28.14 -33.52 -4.49
C ASP A 253 29.13 -32.65 -5.30
N ALA A 254 29.01 -32.65 -6.63
CA ALA A 254 29.77 -31.77 -7.49
C ALA A 254 29.44 -30.29 -7.25
N ALA A 255 28.16 -29.95 -7.09
CA ALA A 255 27.71 -28.60 -6.76
C ALA A 255 28.29 -28.15 -5.42
N GLN A 256 28.21 -29.00 -4.39
CA GLN A 256 28.79 -28.73 -3.07
C GLN A 256 30.31 -28.48 -3.16
N ALA A 257 31.05 -29.27 -3.94
CA ALA A 257 32.49 -29.11 -4.11
C ALA A 257 32.88 -27.78 -4.78
N ILE A 258 32.04 -27.23 -5.65
CA ILE A 258 32.26 -25.90 -6.26
C ILE A 258 31.89 -24.80 -5.26
N VAL A 259 30.75 -24.92 -4.59
CA VAL A 259 30.29 -23.92 -3.60
C VAL A 259 31.24 -23.84 -2.40
N ASP A 260 31.82 -24.96 -1.96
CA ASP A 260 32.84 -24.99 -0.90
C ASP A 260 34.09 -24.17 -1.25
N GLN A 261 34.44 -24.06 -2.55
CA GLN A 261 35.55 -23.21 -2.99
C GLN A 261 35.22 -21.71 -2.92
N LEU A 262 33.93 -21.35 -2.89
CA LEU A 262 33.45 -19.97 -2.77
C LEU A 262 33.24 -19.52 -1.32
N LYS A 263 33.21 -20.44 -0.35
CA LYS A 263 33.10 -20.11 1.09
C LYS A 263 34.07 -19.04 1.55
N PRO A 264 35.36 -19.05 1.20
CA PRO A 264 36.29 -18.00 1.61
C PRO A 264 35.88 -16.58 1.17
N PHE A 265 35.16 -16.44 0.05
CA PHE A 265 34.62 -15.17 -0.41
C PHE A 265 33.35 -14.79 0.36
N PHE A 266 32.36 -15.68 0.43
CA PHE A 266 31.08 -15.39 1.07
C PHE A 266 31.22 -15.18 2.58
N GLU A 267 32.06 -15.97 3.25
CA GLU A 267 32.31 -15.87 4.70
C GLU A 267 33.34 -14.78 5.06
N SER A 268 33.92 -14.10 4.07
CA SER A 268 34.87 -13.01 4.32
C SER A 268 34.18 -11.81 4.98
N THR A 269 34.70 -11.34 6.11
CA THR A 269 34.18 -10.12 6.76
C THR A 269 34.69 -8.82 6.15
N SER A 270 35.63 -8.88 5.19
CA SER A 270 36.26 -7.69 4.60
C SER A 270 35.74 -7.31 3.22
N ILE A 271 35.13 -8.25 2.50
CA ILE A 271 34.60 -8.03 1.15
C ILE A 271 33.11 -7.71 1.26
N GLU A 272 32.69 -6.59 0.70
CA GLU A 272 31.28 -6.19 0.60
C GLU A 272 30.55 -7.03 -0.45
N LYS A 273 29.35 -7.51 -0.13
CA LYS A 273 28.48 -8.26 -1.04
C LYS A 273 27.31 -7.40 -1.46
N ILE A 274 27.13 -7.23 -2.76
CA ILE A 274 26.04 -6.45 -3.33
C ILE A 274 25.05 -7.41 -4.01
N GLY A 275 23.76 -7.16 -3.88
CA GLY A 275 22.74 -7.88 -4.61
C GLY A 275 21.41 -7.17 -4.57
N GLN A 276 20.42 -7.74 -5.26
CA GLN A 276 19.05 -7.29 -5.25
C GLN A 276 18.23 -8.36 -4.53
N ASN A 277 17.56 -8.03 -3.42
CA ASN A 277 16.83 -9.02 -2.61
C ASN A 277 17.73 -10.16 -2.11
N LEU A 278 18.89 -9.82 -1.54
CA LEU A 278 19.94 -10.71 -1.03
C LEU A 278 19.43 -11.78 -0.07
N LYS A 279 18.31 -11.52 0.61
CA LYS A 279 17.66 -12.50 1.49
C LYS A 279 17.32 -13.80 0.75
N TYR A 280 16.98 -13.74 -0.54
CA TYR A 280 16.76 -14.93 -1.35
C TYR A 280 18.06 -15.73 -1.50
N ASP A 281 19.12 -15.07 -1.96
CA ASP A 281 20.43 -15.68 -2.22
C ASP A 281 21.05 -16.30 -0.97
N ILE A 282 20.97 -15.61 0.17
CA ILE A 282 21.47 -16.11 1.46
C ILE A 282 20.78 -17.43 1.83
N LYS A 283 19.46 -17.52 1.68
CA LYS A 283 18.71 -18.76 1.97
C LYS A 283 19.06 -19.88 1.00
N VAL A 284 19.33 -19.56 -0.27
CA VAL A 284 19.78 -20.56 -1.25
C VAL A 284 21.16 -21.09 -0.88
N LEU A 285 22.08 -20.20 -0.51
CA LEU A 285 23.46 -20.51 -0.13
C LEU A 285 23.56 -21.28 1.20
N ASP A 286 22.68 -21.00 2.17
CA ASP A 286 22.61 -21.71 3.46
C ASP A 286 22.42 -23.23 3.28
N LYS A 287 21.63 -23.65 2.29
CA LYS A 287 21.46 -25.08 1.97
C LYS A 287 22.76 -25.75 1.56
N TYR A 288 23.74 -25.01 1.06
CA TYR A 288 25.09 -25.48 0.72
C TYR A 288 26.09 -25.21 1.85
N GLY A 289 25.61 -24.86 3.04
CA GLY A 289 26.41 -24.60 4.25
C GLY A 289 27.31 -23.38 4.13
N VAL A 290 26.89 -22.37 3.36
CA VAL A 290 27.60 -21.10 3.21
C VAL A 290 26.92 -20.05 4.09
N ASP A 291 27.71 -19.41 4.94
CA ASP A 291 27.27 -18.34 5.84
C ASP A 291 27.77 -16.99 5.29
N VAL A 292 26.88 -16.22 4.66
CA VAL A 292 27.27 -14.94 4.03
C VAL A 292 27.58 -13.91 5.11
N LYS A 293 28.80 -13.38 5.11
CA LYS A 293 29.31 -12.47 6.14
C LYS A 293 29.87 -11.19 5.53
N GLY A 294 30.12 -10.22 6.42
CA GLY A 294 30.73 -8.95 6.08
C GLY A 294 29.69 -7.90 5.69
N PRO A 295 30.15 -6.75 5.16
CA PRO A 295 29.25 -5.71 4.70
C PRO A 295 28.38 -6.22 3.55
N MET A 296 27.10 -5.87 3.57
CA MET A 296 26.17 -6.18 2.50
C MET A 296 25.46 -4.92 2.02
N PHE A 297 25.07 -4.92 0.76
CA PHE A 297 24.29 -3.86 0.14
C PHE A 297 23.17 -4.46 -0.70
N ASP A 298 21.94 -4.33 -0.23
CA ASP A 298 20.74 -4.71 -0.99
C ASP A 298 20.16 -3.49 -1.70
N THR A 299 20.14 -3.49 -3.04
CA THR A 299 19.63 -2.37 -3.85
C THR A 299 18.12 -2.17 -3.68
N MET A 300 17.36 -3.22 -3.38
CA MET A 300 15.92 -3.13 -3.10
C MET A 300 15.67 -2.36 -1.81
N LEU A 301 16.41 -2.70 -0.74
CA LEU A 301 16.33 -2.01 0.55
C LEU A 301 16.83 -0.57 0.44
N ALA A 302 17.93 -0.35 -0.29
CA ALA A 302 18.48 0.98 -0.51
C ALA A 302 17.45 1.90 -1.18
N HIS A 303 16.83 1.44 -2.27
CA HIS A 303 15.83 2.22 -2.98
C HIS A 303 14.56 2.43 -2.15
N TYR A 304 14.13 1.44 -1.36
CA TYR A 304 12.97 1.59 -0.47
C TYR A 304 13.13 2.72 0.55
N LEU A 305 14.35 2.91 1.08
CA LEU A 305 14.63 4.04 1.97
C LEU A 305 14.70 5.40 1.26
N ILE A 306 14.97 5.41 -0.05
CA ILE A 306 15.00 6.63 -0.86
C ILE A 306 13.57 7.03 -1.27
N ASN A 307 12.78 6.07 -1.77
CA ASN A 307 11.44 6.30 -2.29
C ASN A 307 10.50 5.11 -2.01
N PRO A 308 9.84 5.07 -0.83
CA PRO A 308 9.07 3.90 -0.38
C PRO A 308 7.75 3.66 -1.13
N ASP A 309 7.26 4.62 -1.91
CA ASP A 309 5.98 4.49 -2.65
C ASP A 309 6.16 3.89 -4.06
N MET A 310 7.40 3.86 -4.57
CA MET A 310 7.73 3.33 -5.89
C MET A 310 7.91 1.81 -5.84
N ARG A 311 7.80 1.12 -6.98
CA ARG A 311 8.16 -0.30 -7.05
C ARG A 311 9.68 -0.47 -6.98
N HIS A 312 10.14 -1.48 -6.23
CA HIS A 312 11.57 -1.70 -5.98
C HIS A 312 12.16 -2.89 -6.74
N ASN A 313 11.49 -3.43 -7.77
CA ASN A 313 12.02 -4.52 -8.58
C ASN A 313 13.08 -4.01 -9.56
N MET A 314 14.14 -4.79 -9.78
CA MET A 314 15.32 -4.37 -10.54
C MET A 314 14.99 -3.80 -11.92
N ASP A 315 14.09 -4.43 -12.69
CA ASP A 315 13.70 -3.96 -14.03
C ASP A 315 13.19 -2.51 -14.01
N VAL A 316 12.34 -2.17 -13.04
CA VAL A 316 11.80 -0.82 -12.89
C VAL A 316 12.91 0.14 -12.48
N LEU A 317 13.81 -0.28 -11.60
CA LEU A 317 14.94 0.55 -11.17
C LEU A 317 15.93 0.81 -12.30
N ALA A 318 16.25 -0.20 -13.10
CA ALA A 318 17.12 -0.07 -14.26
C ALA A 318 16.52 0.86 -15.32
N GLU A 319 15.21 0.74 -15.59
CA GLU A 319 14.51 1.61 -16.54
C GLU A 319 14.51 3.07 -16.10
N THR A 320 14.25 3.32 -14.82
CA THR A 320 14.13 4.68 -14.27
C THR A 320 15.49 5.33 -14.08
N TYR A 321 16.45 4.65 -13.45
CA TYR A 321 17.71 5.28 -13.02
C TYR A 321 18.87 5.09 -14.00
N LEU A 322 18.85 4.03 -14.82
CA LEU A 322 19.95 3.73 -15.76
C LEU A 322 19.55 3.94 -17.22
N ASN A 323 18.28 4.25 -17.50
CA ASN A 323 17.71 4.29 -18.84
C ASN A 323 18.02 2.98 -19.62
N TYR A 324 17.91 1.86 -18.92
CA TYR A 324 18.27 0.52 -19.37
C TYR A 324 17.11 -0.45 -19.16
N THR A 325 16.80 -1.28 -20.13
CA THR A 325 15.78 -2.33 -20.01
C THR A 325 16.47 -3.69 -19.96
N PRO A 326 16.50 -4.37 -18.80
CA PRO A 326 17.05 -5.72 -18.65
C PRO A 326 16.32 -6.76 -19.48
N GLN A 327 16.98 -7.87 -19.78
CA GLN A 327 16.36 -9.01 -20.43
C GLN A 327 15.27 -9.61 -19.54
N SER A 328 14.09 -9.88 -20.11
CA SER A 328 13.01 -10.46 -19.33
C SER A 328 13.21 -11.96 -19.11
N ILE A 329 13.15 -12.41 -17.85
CA ILE A 329 13.15 -13.84 -17.49
C ILE A 329 12.05 -14.63 -18.22
N VAL A 330 10.91 -14.00 -18.54
CA VAL A 330 9.79 -14.62 -19.26
C VAL A 330 10.18 -15.00 -20.70
N GLU A 331 11.13 -14.29 -21.31
CA GLU A 331 11.65 -14.62 -22.64
C GLU A 331 12.58 -15.84 -22.61
N LEU A 332 13.21 -16.11 -21.46
CA LEU A 332 14.11 -17.24 -21.25
C LEU A 332 13.36 -18.53 -20.88
N ILE A 333 12.52 -18.45 -19.85
CA ILE A 333 11.87 -19.64 -19.26
C ILE A 333 10.35 -19.70 -19.49
N GLY A 334 9.78 -18.71 -20.17
CA GLY A 334 8.34 -18.62 -20.44
C GLY A 334 7.54 -17.99 -19.30
N LYS A 335 6.22 -17.87 -19.52
CA LYS A 335 5.30 -17.22 -18.58
C LYS A 335 5.16 -18.03 -17.29
N LYS A 336 5.05 -17.32 -16.17
CA LYS A 336 4.80 -17.90 -14.85
C LYS A 336 3.60 -18.85 -14.87
N GLY A 337 3.79 -20.09 -14.45
CA GLY A 337 2.77 -21.12 -14.41
C GLY A 337 3.33 -22.53 -14.47
N LYS A 338 2.45 -23.53 -14.55
CA LYS A 338 2.83 -24.96 -14.51
C LYS A 338 3.76 -25.42 -15.64
N ASN A 339 3.84 -24.65 -16.72
CA ASN A 339 4.64 -24.96 -17.92
C ASN A 339 5.87 -24.05 -18.05
N GLN A 340 6.19 -23.25 -17.02
CA GLN A 340 7.41 -22.45 -17.01
C GLN A 340 8.62 -23.39 -16.92
N LEU A 341 9.63 -23.16 -17.74
CA LEU A 341 10.88 -23.91 -17.73
C LEU A 341 11.71 -23.55 -16.49
N SER A 342 12.67 -24.41 -16.14
CA SER A 342 13.68 -24.07 -15.15
C SER A 342 14.81 -23.29 -15.79
N MET A 343 15.53 -22.45 -15.02
CA MET A 343 16.76 -21.84 -15.53
C MET A 343 17.80 -22.89 -15.94
N ARG A 344 17.73 -24.09 -15.33
CA ARG A 344 18.54 -25.25 -15.69
C ARG A 344 18.32 -25.76 -17.13
N ASP A 345 17.14 -25.53 -17.70
CA ASP A 345 16.77 -25.97 -19.06
C ASP A 345 17.23 -24.98 -20.15
N VAL A 346 17.72 -23.80 -19.74
CA VAL A 346 18.15 -22.74 -20.66
C VAL A 346 19.57 -23.04 -21.16
N ASP A 347 19.90 -22.63 -22.39
CA ASP A 347 21.28 -22.75 -22.91
C ASP A 347 22.27 -21.95 -22.06
N LEU A 348 23.45 -22.52 -21.79
CA LEU A 348 24.43 -21.96 -20.88
C LEU A 348 24.90 -20.55 -21.28
N GLU A 349 24.97 -20.26 -22.58
CA GLU A 349 25.36 -18.92 -23.05
C GLU A 349 24.29 -17.89 -22.70
N LYS A 350 23.01 -18.26 -22.80
CA LYS A 350 21.89 -17.38 -22.40
C LYS A 350 21.79 -17.23 -20.90
N GLN A 351 22.06 -18.28 -20.13
CA GLN A 351 22.14 -18.18 -18.66
C GLN A 351 23.21 -17.18 -18.24
N LYS A 352 24.40 -17.29 -18.85
CA LYS A 352 25.53 -16.37 -18.62
C LYS A 352 25.15 -14.93 -18.95
N GLU A 353 24.54 -14.68 -20.11
CA GLU A 353 24.13 -13.34 -20.51
C GLU A 353 23.13 -12.71 -19.53
N TYR A 354 22.07 -13.45 -19.18
CA TYR A 354 21.02 -12.99 -18.28
C TYR A 354 21.55 -12.75 -16.85
N ALA A 355 22.18 -13.75 -16.24
CA ALA A 355 22.57 -13.69 -14.84
C ALA A 355 23.66 -12.64 -14.58
N VAL A 356 24.60 -12.49 -15.53
CA VAL A 356 25.66 -11.48 -15.40
C VAL A 356 25.12 -10.07 -15.68
N GLU A 357 24.12 -9.92 -16.55
CA GLU A 357 23.38 -8.67 -16.69
C GLU A 357 22.74 -8.25 -15.36
N ASP A 358 22.05 -9.16 -14.66
CA ASP A 358 21.41 -8.87 -13.37
C ASP A 358 22.44 -8.39 -12.33
N ALA A 359 23.58 -9.07 -12.22
CA ALA A 359 24.67 -8.67 -11.32
C ALA A 359 25.32 -7.32 -11.72
N ASP A 360 25.52 -7.06 -13.02
CA ASP A 360 26.12 -5.80 -13.49
C ASP A 360 25.17 -4.61 -13.33
N VAL A 361 23.90 -4.77 -13.69
CA VAL A 361 22.86 -3.76 -13.51
C VAL A 361 22.69 -3.43 -12.03
N THR A 362 22.66 -4.45 -11.17
CA THR A 362 22.58 -4.28 -9.71
C THR A 362 23.80 -3.51 -9.16
N LEU A 363 25.01 -3.80 -9.63
CA LEU A 363 26.20 -3.04 -9.28
C LEU A 363 26.07 -1.56 -9.66
N GLN A 364 25.58 -1.28 -10.88
CA GLN A 364 25.37 0.09 -11.35
C GLN A 364 24.28 0.83 -10.55
N LEU A 365 23.21 0.14 -10.15
CA LEU A 365 22.18 0.68 -9.26
C LEU A 365 22.75 1.02 -7.89
N LYS A 366 23.63 0.17 -7.33
CA LYS A 366 24.32 0.47 -6.06
C LYS A 366 25.16 1.73 -6.15
N GLU A 367 25.89 1.93 -7.26
CA GLU A 367 26.66 3.16 -7.49
C GLU A 367 25.77 4.41 -7.50
N HIS A 368 24.54 4.28 -8.02
CA HIS A 368 23.54 5.36 -8.04
C HIS A 368 22.91 5.61 -6.67
N PHE A 369 22.49 4.57 -5.95
CA PHE A 369 21.76 4.70 -4.68
C PHE A 369 22.65 5.06 -3.50
N THR A 370 23.95 4.74 -3.55
CA THR A 370 24.89 5.09 -2.47
C THR A 370 24.93 6.60 -2.16
N PRO A 371 25.13 7.51 -3.14
CA PRO A 371 25.07 8.96 -2.88
C PRO A 371 23.66 9.46 -2.54
N GLU A 372 22.60 8.82 -3.06
CA GLU A 372 21.22 9.20 -2.74
C GLU A 372 20.83 8.88 -1.30
N LEU A 373 21.21 7.71 -0.78
CA LEU A 373 21.03 7.35 0.64
C LEU A 373 21.69 8.39 1.56
N ALA A 374 22.90 8.83 1.21
CA ALA A 374 23.62 9.86 1.96
C ALA A 374 22.90 11.22 1.88
N SER A 375 22.36 11.57 0.71
CA SER A 375 21.62 12.82 0.49
C SER A 375 20.27 12.83 1.21
N ALA A 376 19.60 11.68 1.31
CA ALA A 376 18.38 11.49 2.06
C ALA A 376 18.59 11.37 3.58
N GLY A 377 19.83 11.22 4.04
CA GLY A 377 20.17 11.02 5.46
C GLY A 377 19.74 9.67 6.03
N THR A 378 19.53 8.67 5.17
CA THR A 378 19.06 7.32 5.51
C THR A 378 20.18 6.28 5.54
N ASP A 379 21.44 6.71 5.37
CA ASP A 379 22.63 5.86 5.36
C ASP A 379 22.82 5.07 6.66
N LYS A 380 22.57 5.69 7.82
CA LYS A 380 22.62 5.00 9.12
C LYS A 380 21.49 4.00 9.29
N LEU A 381 20.28 4.37 8.90
CA LEU A 381 19.12 3.47 8.95
C LEU A 381 19.37 2.22 8.09
N PHE A 382 19.92 2.40 6.89
CA PHE A 382 20.31 1.32 6.00
C PHE A 382 21.35 0.38 6.66
N LYS A 383 22.45 0.94 7.15
CA LYS A 383 23.59 0.15 7.66
C LYS A 383 23.37 -0.46 9.04
N ASP A 384 22.71 0.26 9.94
CA ASP A 384 22.61 -0.11 11.35
C ASP A 384 21.32 -0.88 11.67
N ILE A 385 20.31 -0.81 10.80
CA ILE A 385 18.99 -1.44 11.01
C ILE A 385 18.61 -2.36 9.85
N GLU A 386 18.43 -1.84 8.62
CA GLU A 386 17.82 -2.64 7.53
C GLU A 386 18.71 -3.80 7.06
N MET A 387 20.02 -3.57 6.88
CA MET A 387 20.94 -4.61 6.44
C MET A 387 21.19 -5.68 7.51
N PRO A 388 21.43 -5.36 8.80
CA PRO A 388 21.50 -6.38 9.85
C PRO A 388 20.18 -7.14 10.04
N LEU A 389 19.03 -6.48 9.85
CA LEU A 389 17.73 -7.12 9.95
C LEU A 389 17.52 -8.17 8.83
N LEU A 390 18.08 -7.95 7.64
CA LEU A 390 18.00 -8.89 6.52
C LEU A 390 18.52 -10.29 6.92
N ASP A 391 19.67 -10.36 7.60
CA ASP A 391 20.25 -11.64 8.07
C ASP A 391 19.37 -12.33 9.11
N VAL A 392 18.84 -11.55 10.05
CA VAL A 392 17.94 -12.05 11.09
C VAL A 392 16.67 -12.63 10.45
N LEU A 393 16.09 -11.93 9.47
CA LEU A 393 14.93 -12.40 8.74
C LEU A 393 15.25 -13.66 7.92
N ALA A 394 16.37 -13.71 7.21
CA ALA A 394 16.79 -14.91 6.51
C ALA A 394 16.87 -16.12 7.45
N ALA A 395 17.53 -15.97 8.61
CA ALA A 395 17.64 -17.03 9.61
C ALA A 395 16.29 -17.45 10.20
N MET A 396 15.38 -16.50 10.48
CA MET A 396 14.03 -16.79 10.94
C MET A 396 13.21 -17.57 9.91
N GLU A 397 13.33 -17.20 8.63
CA GLU A 397 12.64 -17.88 7.53
C GLU A 397 13.19 -19.28 7.29
N ILE A 398 14.50 -19.49 7.41
CA ILE A 398 15.13 -20.82 7.32
C ILE A 398 14.70 -21.72 8.48
N GLU A 399 14.67 -21.21 9.72
CA GLU A 399 14.28 -22.02 10.88
C GLU A 399 12.80 -22.40 10.82
N GLY A 400 11.90 -21.49 10.43
CA GLY A 400 10.46 -21.74 10.37
C GLY A 400 9.81 -22.06 11.74
N ILE A 401 8.54 -22.46 11.74
CA ILE A 401 7.77 -22.79 12.95
C ILE A 401 6.98 -24.10 12.82
N ASN A 402 6.93 -24.91 13.87
CA ASN A 402 6.15 -26.15 13.89
C ASN A 402 4.64 -25.87 13.95
N LEU A 403 3.87 -26.77 13.33
CA LEU A 403 2.41 -26.75 13.33
C LEU A 403 1.85 -28.09 13.83
N ASP A 404 0.86 -28.05 14.70
CA ASP A 404 0.05 -29.21 15.11
C ASP A 404 -1.10 -29.40 14.11
N GLU A 405 -0.86 -30.23 13.11
CA GLU A 405 -1.82 -30.54 12.04
C GLU A 405 -3.06 -31.29 12.56
N ASP A 406 -2.88 -32.19 13.54
CA ASP A 406 -3.98 -32.96 14.13
C ASP A 406 -4.94 -32.04 14.90
N PHE A 407 -4.39 -31.11 15.68
CA PHE A 407 -5.18 -30.10 16.37
C PHE A 407 -5.94 -29.20 15.40
N LEU A 408 -5.32 -28.77 14.30
CA LEU A 408 -6.01 -27.99 13.27
C LEU A 408 -7.11 -28.78 12.57
N SER A 409 -6.89 -30.06 12.30
CA SER A 409 -7.91 -30.93 11.71
C SER A 409 -9.15 -31.03 12.61
N SER A 410 -8.94 -31.24 13.92
CA SER A 410 -10.02 -31.20 14.91
C SER A 410 -10.71 -29.83 14.94
N LEU A 411 -9.96 -28.74 14.89
CA LEU A 411 -10.52 -27.39 14.87
C LEU A 411 -11.32 -27.09 13.59
N SER A 412 -10.94 -27.68 12.45
CA SER A 412 -11.68 -27.54 11.20
C SER A 412 -13.09 -28.12 11.31
N GLY A 413 -13.24 -29.31 11.91
CA GLY A 413 -14.54 -29.94 12.15
C GLY A 413 -15.42 -29.16 13.13
N ASP A 414 -14.82 -28.60 14.19
CA ASP A 414 -15.50 -27.70 15.12
C ASP A 414 -16.03 -26.45 14.41
N LEU A 415 -15.20 -25.80 13.60
CA LEU A 415 -15.57 -24.60 12.85
C LEU A 415 -16.64 -24.90 11.82
N GLU A 416 -16.58 -26.05 11.15
CA GLU A 416 -17.62 -26.49 10.21
C GLU A 416 -18.98 -26.64 10.90
N THR A 417 -19.00 -27.17 12.12
CA THR A 417 -20.21 -27.29 12.94
C THR A 417 -20.77 -25.91 13.33
N ASP A 418 -19.91 -24.98 13.76
CA ASP A 418 -20.31 -23.62 14.13
C ASP A 418 -20.84 -22.85 12.91
N ILE A 419 -20.17 -22.97 11.75
CA ILE A 419 -20.57 -22.35 10.49
C ILE A 419 -21.93 -22.88 10.05
N ALA A 420 -22.14 -24.20 10.04
CA ALA A 420 -23.41 -24.80 9.64
C ALA A 420 -24.58 -24.36 10.53
N LYS A 421 -24.32 -24.15 11.84
CA LYS A 421 -25.32 -23.59 12.76
C LYS A 421 -25.68 -22.16 12.39
N LEU A 422 -24.69 -21.29 12.16
CA LEU A 422 -24.91 -19.91 11.75
C LEU A 422 -25.62 -19.81 10.40
N GLU A 423 -25.27 -20.66 9.43
CA GLU A 423 -25.96 -20.73 8.14
C GLU A 423 -27.46 -21.02 8.33
N LYS A 424 -27.79 -22.02 9.15
CA LYS A 424 -29.18 -22.36 9.45
C LYS A 424 -29.92 -21.20 10.10
N ASP A 425 -29.32 -20.55 11.09
CA ASP A 425 -29.91 -19.41 11.79
C ASP A 425 -30.13 -18.22 10.84
N ILE A 426 -29.22 -17.99 9.88
CA ILE A 426 -29.36 -16.94 8.86
C ILE A 426 -30.47 -17.29 7.88
N TYR A 427 -30.56 -18.54 7.40
CA TYR A 427 -31.60 -18.98 6.48
C TYR A 427 -33.00 -18.93 7.10
N GLU A 428 -33.13 -19.26 8.38
CA GLU A 428 -34.41 -19.16 9.10
C GLU A 428 -34.93 -17.73 9.14
N VAL A 429 -34.05 -16.75 9.41
CA VAL A 429 -34.45 -15.33 9.43
C VAL A 429 -34.63 -14.75 8.01
N ALA A 430 -33.83 -15.19 7.04
CA ALA A 430 -33.93 -14.75 5.65
C ALA A 430 -35.16 -15.32 4.91
N GLY A 431 -35.66 -16.48 5.35
CA GLY A 431 -36.79 -17.19 4.76
C GLY A 431 -36.46 -17.94 3.46
N GLU A 432 -35.19 -17.97 3.05
CA GLU A 432 -34.70 -18.73 1.91
C GLU A 432 -33.20 -19.06 2.04
N GLU A 433 -32.76 -20.07 1.30
CA GLU A 433 -31.34 -20.42 1.17
C GLU A 433 -30.68 -19.58 0.07
N PHE A 434 -29.47 -19.12 0.35
CA PHE A 434 -28.65 -18.34 -0.57
C PHE A 434 -27.17 -18.46 -0.20
N ASN A 435 -26.27 -18.01 -1.08
CA ASN A 435 -24.85 -17.96 -0.78
C ASN A 435 -24.53 -16.74 0.10
N ILE A 436 -24.36 -16.97 1.40
CA ILE A 436 -24.03 -15.96 2.41
C ILE A 436 -22.67 -15.30 2.14
N GLY A 437 -21.74 -16.06 1.56
CA GLY A 437 -20.43 -15.57 1.12
C GLY A 437 -20.50 -14.59 -0.05
N SER A 438 -21.59 -14.56 -0.82
CA SER A 438 -21.75 -13.66 -1.97
C SER A 438 -22.28 -12.28 -1.53
N PRO A 439 -21.49 -11.20 -1.63
CA PRO A 439 -21.94 -9.85 -1.26
C PRO A 439 -23.19 -9.40 -2.00
N LYS A 440 -23.35 -9.85 -3.25
CA LYS A 440 -24.49 -9.52 -4.12
C LYS A 440 -25.79 -10.18 -3.61
N GLN A 441 -25.76 -11.48 -3.33
CA GLN A 441 -26.95 -12.19 -2.86
C GLN A 441 -27.33 -11.71 -1.46
N LEU A 442 -26.36 -11.63 -0.55
CA LEU A 442 -26.57 -11.11 0.80
C LEU A 442 -27.18 -9.70 0.79
N GLY A 443 -26.67 -8.80 -0.07
CA GLY A 443 -27.20 -7.44 -0.19
C GLY A 443 -28.68 -7.39 -0.57
N ILE A 444 -29.13 -8.28 -1.46
CA ILE A 444 -30.54 -8.37 -1.88
C ILE A 444 -31.41 -8.84 -0.71
N ILE A 445 -30.98 -9.86 0.05
CA ILE A 445 -31.69 -10.35 1.23
C ILE A 445 -31.86 -9.24 2.26
N LEU A 446 -30.74 -8.63 2.68
CA LEU A 446 -30.73 -7.66 3.78
C LEU A 446 -31.48 -6.37 3.44
N PHE A 447 -31.34 -5.86 2.22
CA PHE A 447 -31.79 -4.51 1.89
C PHE A 447 -33.01 -4.44 0.97
N GLU A 448 -33.29 -5.46 0.16
CA GLU A 448 -34.49 -5.48 -0.69
C GLU A 448 -35.63 -6.28 -0.06
N LYS A 449 -35.33 -7.48 0.48
CA LYS A 449 -36.34 -8.36 1.08
C LYS A 449 -36.65 -7.99 2.52
N LEU A 450 -35.65 -8.01 3.39
CA LEU A 450 -35.79 -7.69 4.81
C LEU A 450 -35.90 -6.19 5.07
N LYS A 451 -35.44 -5.36 4.12
CA LYS A 451 -35.50 -3.89 4.18
C LYS A 451 -35.01 -3.34 5.51
N LEU A 452 -33.87 -3.83 5.99
CA LEU A 452 -33.30 -3.44 7.29
C LEU A 452 -32.98 -1.94 7.38
N VAL A 453 -32.80 -1.27 6.24
CA VAL A 453 -32.50 0.18 6.17
C VAL A 453 -33.24 0.82 5.02
N ASP A 454 -33.82 2.00 5.23
CA ASP A 454 -34.56 2.74 4.19
C ASP A 454 -33.68 3.22 3.02
N LYS A 455 -32.40 3.52 3.29
CA LYS A 455 -31.44 4.04 2.30
C LYS A 455 -30.10 3.30 2.41
N PRO A 456 -30.02 2.07 1.90
CA PRO A 456 -28.79 1.28 1.94
C PRO A 456 -27.70 1.90 1.05
N LYS A 457 -26.47 1.93 1.56
CA LYS A 457 -25.30 2.41 0.81
C LYS A 457 -25.01 1.45 -0.35
N LYS A 458 -24.74 1.98 -1.53
CA LYS A 458 -24.36 1.20 -2.72
C LYS A 458 -22.89 1.42 -3.07
N THR A 459 -22.26 0.39 -3.64
CA THR A 459 -20.91 0.46 -4.20
C THR A 459 -20.92 1.26 -5.51
N LYS A 460 -19.73 1.62 -6.02
CA LYS A 460 -19.57 2.28 -7.33
C LYS A 460 -20.17 1.47 -8.48
N THR A 461 -20.28 0.15 -8.33
CA THR A 461 -20.85 -0.78 -9.30
C THR A 461 -22.38 -0.95 -9.14
N GLY A 462 -23.01 -0.21 -8.23
CA GLY A 462 -24.47 -0.21 -8.01
C GLY A 462 -24.99 -1.35 -7.12
N GLN A 463 -24.13 -2.23 -6.61
CA GLN A 463 -24.50 -3.30 -5.68
C GLN A 463 -24.65 -2.73 -4.26
N TYR A 464 -25.45 -3.36 -3.39
CA TYR A 464 -25.50 -2.95 -1.99
C TYR A 464 -24.17 -3.23 -1.29
N SER A 465 -23.73 -2.26 -0.48
CA SER A 465 -22.51 -2.41 0.31
C SER A 465 -22.78 -3.32 1.49
N THR A 466 -22.17 -4.50 1.48
CA THR A 466 -22.15 -5.43 2.62
C THR A 466 -20.77 -5.47 3.27
N ALA A 467 -20.00 -4.39 3.18
CA ALA A 467 -18.70 -4.28 3.84
C ALA A 467 -18.85 -4.33 5.38
N GLU A 468 -17.80 -4.79 6.07
CA GLU A 468 -17.82 -5.02 7.52
C GLU A 468 -18.14 -3.73 8.30
N ASP A 469 -17.65 -2.58 7.87
CA ASP A 469 -17.96 -1.27 8.44
C ASP A 469 -19.44 -0.91 8.36
N VAL A 470 -20.09 -1.23 7.24
CA VAL A 470 -21.52 -0.98 7.03
C VAL A 470 -22.38 -1.93 7.86
N LEU A 471 -22.02 -3.21 7.89
CA LEU A 471 -22.76 -4.23 8.63
C LEU A 471 -22.59 -4.08 10.14
N SER A 472 -21.40 -3.73 10.64
CA SER A 472 -21.14 -3.58 12.07
C SER A 472 -22.02 -2.51 12.71
N TYR A 473 -22.35 -1.44 11.98
CA TYR A 473 -23.29 -0.42 12.44
C TYR A 473 -24.70 -0.98 12.65
N LEU A 474 -25.13 -1.88 11.76
CA LEU A 474 -26.47 -2.48 11.77
C LEU A 474 -26.59 -3.69 12.71
N ALA A 475 -25.46 -4.23 13.18
CA ALA A 475 -25.42 -5.41 14.04
C ALA A 475 -26.12 -5.18 15.40
N LYS A 476 -26.13 -3.93 15.89
CA LYS A 476 -26.78 -3.56 17.16
C LYS A 476 -28.30 -3.74 17.11
N ASP A 477 -28.89 -3.49 15.95
CA ASP A 477 -30.35 -3.47 15.77
C ASP A 477 -30.89 -4.78 15.16
N HIS A 478 -30.03 -5.60 14.55
CA HIS A 478 -30.44 -6.75 13.75
C HIS A 478 -29.57 -7.99 13.99
N ALA A 479 -30.15 -9.00 14.66
CA ALA A 479 -29.46 -10.26 14.97
C ALA A 479 -28.93 -11.00 13.74
N ILE A 480 -29.63 -10.97 12.60
CA ILE A 480 -29.17 -11.57 11.35
C ILE A 480 -27.83 -10.99 10.89
N ILE A 481 -27.58 -9.70 11.14
CA ILE A 481 -26.35 -9.04 10.74
C ILE A 481 -25.18 -9.53 11.60
N GLN A 482 -25.39 -9.69 12.90
CA GLN A 482 -24.39 -10.27 13.80
C GLN A 482 -24.03 -11.69 13.37
N ASN A 483 -25.02 -12.54 13.10
CA ASN A 483 -24.78 -13.90 12.62
C ASN A 483 -24.00 -13.94 11.29
N VAL A 484 -24.28 -13.02 10.37
CA VAL A 484 -23.55 -12.89 9.10
C VAL A 484 -22.10 -12.46 9.31
N LEU A 485 -21.83 -11.53 10.22
CA LEU A 485 -20.48 -11.10 10.59
C LEU A 485 -19.70 -12.27 11.20
N ASP A 486 -20.32 -13.00 12.13
CA ASP A 486 -19.72 -14.18 12.76
C ASP A 486 -19.45 -15.29 11.74
N TYR A 487 -20.41 -15.57 10.83
CA TYR A 487 -20.27 -16.53 9.74
C TYR A 487 -19.06 -16.18 8.86
N ARG A 488 -18.91 -14.91 8.47
CA ARG A 488 -17.77 -14.46 7.65
C ARG A 488 -16.45 -14.57 8.41
N GLY A 489 -16.46 -14.23 9.69
CA GLY A 489 -15.30 -14.36 10.57
C GLY A 489 -14.81 -15.79 10.66
N LEU A 490 -15.71 -16.73 10.97
CA LEU A 490 -15.38 -18.16 11.07
C LEU A 490 -15.02 -18.78 9.72
N SER A 491 -15.75 -18.44 8.65
CA SER A 491 -15.46 -18.94 7.29
C SER A 491 -14.08 -18.48 6.81
N LYS A 492 -13.71 -17.21 7.06
CA LYS A 492 -12.37 -16.71 6.78
C LYS A 492 -11.32 -17.41 7.64
N LEU A 493 -11.59 -17.59 8.94
CA LEU A 493 -10.66 -18.27 9.84
C LEU A 493 -10.38 -19.71 9.38
N LYS A 494 -11.43 -20.44 8.98
CA LYS A 494 -11.34 -21.80 8.45
C LYS A 494 -10.55 -21.84 7.14
N SER A 495 -11.01 -21.11 6.13
CA SER A 495 -10.42 -21.15 4.78
C SER A 495 -9.01 -20.58 4.70
N THR A 496 -8.72 -19.48 5.41
CA THR A 496 -7.44 -18.76 5.29
C THR A 496 -6.36 -19.34 6.19
N TYR A 497 -6.73 -19.95 7.32
CA TYR A 497 -5.75 -20.44 8.30
C TYR A 497 -5.89 -21.93 8.53
N VAL A 498 -7.03 -22.41 9.01
CA VAL A 498 -7.16 -23.81 9.47
C VAL A 498 -6.98 -24.81 8.33
N ASP A 499 -7.57 -24.56 7.17
CA ASP A 499 -7.47 -25.45 6.01
C ASP A 499 -6.22 -25.16 5.16
N ALA A 500 -5.72 -23.92 5.18
CA ALA A 500 -4.61 -23.51 4.33
C ALA A 500 -3.22 -23.78 4.94
N LEU A 501 -3.04 -23.56 6.25
CA LEU A 501 -1.73 -23.71 6.92
C LEU A 501 -1.14 -25.12 6.82
N PRO A 502 -1.92 -26.22 6.95
CA PRO A 502 -1.36 -27.57 6.77
C PRO A 502 -0.76 -27.77 5.37
N ASN A 503 -1.33 -27.15 4.34
CA ASN A 503 -0.80 -27.21 2.97
C ASN A 503 0.47 -26.36 2.77
N GLN A 504 0.89 -25.59 3.78
CA GLN A 504 2.10 -24.75 3.77
C GLN A 504 3.23 -25.36 4.60
N VAL A 505 3.03 -26.55 5.17
CA VAL A 505 4.08 -27.28 5.89
C VAL A 505 5.07 -27.84 4.85
N ASP A 506 6.33 -27.45 4.96
CA ASP A 506 7.36 -27.96 4.08
C ASP A 506 7.62 -29.46 4.34
N SER A 507 7.72 -30.22 3.25
CA SER A 507 7.87 -31.68 3.31
C SER A 507 9.19 -32.14 3.92
N LYS A 508 10.26 -31.34 3.85
CA LYS A 508 11.60 -31.72 4.35
C LYS A 508 11.77 -31.33 5.81
N THR A 509 11.38 -30.10 6.17
CA THR A 509 11.56 -29.57 7.53
C THR A 509 10.41 -29.90 8.47
N GLN A 510 9.23 -30.24 7.92
CA GLN A 510 7.97 -30.40 8.65
C GLN A 510 7.55 -29.12 9.40
N ARG A 511 7.89 -27.96 8.82
CA ARG A 511 7.66 -26.63 9.41
C ARG A 511 7.06 -25.67 8.39
N ILE A 512 6.42 -24.63 8.89
CA ILE A 512 5.95 -23.51 8.07
C ILE A 512 7.06 -22.46 8.00
N HIS A 513 7.33 -22.00 6.79
CA HIS A 513 8.32 -20.97 6.51
C HIS A 513 7.64 -19.76 5.85
N THR A 514 7.31 -18.75 6.65
CA THR A 514 6.74 -17.50 6.12
C THR A 514 7.81 -16.65 5.44
N ASN A 515 7.41 -15.78 4.51
CA ASN A 515 8.29 -14.76 3.93
C ASN A 515 7.99 -13.39 4.55
N TYR A 516 8.99 -12.80 5.21
CA TYR A 516 8.96 -11.45 5.79
C TYR A 516 9.45 -10.40 4.79
N MET A 517 8.61 -9.45 4.41
CA MET A 517 8.97 -8.38 3.46
C MET A 517 9.27 -7.08 4.21
N GLN A 518 10.45 -6.50 3.97
CA GLN A 518 10.85 -5.19 4.49
C GLN A 518 10.31 -4.01 3.65
N THR A 519 10.09 -4.21 2.34
CA THR A 519 9.89 -3.13 1.36
C THR A 519 8.44 -2.94 0.90
N VAL A 520 7.45 -3.26 1.75
CA VAL A 520 6.03 -3.22 1.36
C VAL A 520 5.24 -2.09 2.01
N ALA A 521 5.26 -1.99 3.33
CA ALA A 521 4.44 -0.99 4.02
C ALA A 521 5.21 0.33 4.07
N ALA A 522 4.69 1.44 3.54
CA ALA A 522 5.35 2.76 3.62
C ALA A 522 5.69 3.22 5.06
N THR A 523 5.08 2.60 6.08
CA THR A 523 5.38 2.85 7.51
C THR A 523 6.67 2.19 8.02
N GLY A 524 7.35 1.37 7.22
CA GLY A 524 8.54 0.60 7.62
C GLY A 524 8.23 -0.70 8.38
N ARG A 525 6.95 -1.07 8.56
CA ARG A 525 6.59 -2.34 9.21
C ARG A 525 6.85 -3.52 8.29
N LEU A 526 7.41 -4.59 8.86
CA LEU A 526 7.49 -5.89 8.20
C LEU A 526 6.08 -6.35 7.78
N SER A 527 5.99 -6.95 6.61
CA SER A 527 4.82 -7.70 6.14
C SER A 527 5.14 -9.19 6.07
N SER A 528 4.15 -10.07 6.11
CA SER A 528 4.34 -11.53 6.02
C SER A 528 3.43 -12.14 4.96
N THR A 529 3.98 -13.01 4.11
CA THR A 529 3.25 -13.76 3.07
C THR A 529 3.66 -15.23 3.05
N ASP A 530 2.82 -16.06 2.44
CA ASP A 530 3.06 -17.48 2.17
C ASP A 530 3.58 -18.29 3.38
N PRO A 531 2.83 -18.37 4.50
CA PRO A 531 1.54 -17.74 4.78
C PRO A 531 1.67 -16.41 5.54
N ASN A 532 0.61 -15.60 5.54
CA ASN A 532 0.57 -14.36 6.33
C ASN A 532 0.29 -14.65 7.83
N LEU A 533 1.36 -14.72 8.62
CA LEU A 533 1.29 -15.01 10.05
C LEU A 533 0.95 -13.79 10.92
N GLN A 534 1.09 -12.57 10.39
CA GLN A 534 0.80 -11.34 11.13
C GLN A 534 -0.69 -11.10 11.35
N ASN A 535 -1.52 -11.50 10.39
CA ASN A 535 -2.95 -11.20 10.38
C ASN A 535 -3.82 -12.23 11.12
N ILE A 536 -3.23 -13.21 11.81
CA ILE A 536 -3.97 -14.24 12.56
C ILE A 536 -4.75 -13.56 13.71
N PRO A 537 -6.10 -13.64 13.73
CA PRO A 537 -6.92 -12.95 14.72
C PRO A 537 -6.60 -13.35 16.17
N ILE A 538 -6.48 -12.35 17.06
CA ILE A 538 -6.12 -12.56 18.49
C ILE A 538 -7.26 -12.38 19.48
N ARG A 539 -8.30 -11.63 19.09
CA ARG A 539 -9.32 -11.18 20.02
C ARG A 539 -10.39 -12.23 20.28
N THR A 540 -10.64 -13.10 19.30
CA THR A 540 -11.65 -14.15 19.39
C THR A 540 -11.08 -15.41 20.05
N GLU A 541 -11.94 -16.20 20.66
CA GLU A 541 -11.54 -17.50 21.22
C GLU A 541 -11.05 -18.46 20.13
N ARG A 542 -11.80 -18.58 19.03
CA ARG A 542 -11.40 -19.38 17.86
C ARG A 542 -10.08 -18.90 17.24
N GLY A 543 -9.84 -17.59 17.16
CA GLY A 543 -8.56 -17.06 16.69
C GLY A 543 -7.38 -17.42 17.61
N ARG A 544 -7.60 -17.38 18.93
CA ARG A 544 -6.62 -17.86 19.92
C ARG A 544 -6.35 -19.36 19.80
N GLN A 545 -7.35 -20.16 19.43
CA GLN A 545 -7.16 -21.59 19.16
C GLN A 545 -6.24 -21.81 17.95
N VAL A 546 -6.40 -21.08 16.85
CA VAL A 546 -5.47 -21.19 15.70
C VAL A 546 -4.02 -20.95 16.12
N ARG A 547 -3.76 -19.99 17.02
CA ARG A 547 -2.41 -19.76 17.56
C ARG A 547 -1.87 -20.91 18.41
N LYS A 548 -2.74 -21.70 19.07
CA LYS A 548 -2.32 -22.89 19.83
C LYS A 548 -1.78 -23.99 18.94
N ALA A 549 -2.12 -24.00 17.65
CA ALA A 549 -1.56 -24.94 16.70
C ALA A 549 -0.06 -24.70 16.45
N PHE A 550 0.46 -23.51 16.73
CA PHE A 550 1.89 -23.25 16.63
C PHE A 550 2.57 -23.73 17.90
N ILE A 551 3.41 -24.76 17.77
CA ILE A 551 4.02 -25.48 18.88
C ILE A 551 5.54 -25.29 18.90
N PRO A 552 6.21 -25.53 20.05
CA PRO A 552 7.67 -25.52 20.10
C PRO A 552 8.29 -26.57 19.17
N ARG A 553 9.59 -26.39 18.90
CA ARG A 553 10.39 -27.31 18.08
C ARG A 553 10.32 -28.77 18.57
N ASP A 554 10.48 -28.96 19.87
CA ASP A 554 10.38 -30.24 20.56
C ASP A 554 10.21 -30.00 22.08
N GLU A 555 10.21 -31.08 22.88
CA GLU A 555 10.02 -31.05 24.34
C GLU A 555 11.08 -30.23 25.10
N ASN A 556 12.26 -30.00 24.51
CA ASN A 556 13.33 -29.20 25.12
C ASN A 556 13.20 -27.70 24.84
N TYR A 557 12.21 -27.30 24.03
CA TYR A 557 11.98 -25.91 23.65
C TYR A 557 10.66 -25.39 24.19
N THR A 558 10.59 -24.08 24.40
CA THR A 558 9.36 -23.38 24.80
C THR A 558 9.24 -22.10 23.98
N LEU A 559 8.04 -21.82 23.49
CA LEU A 559 7.76 -20.57 22.79
C LEU A 559 7.66 -19.41 23.79
N VAL A 560 8.42 -18.35 23.55
CA VAL A 560 8.37 -17.11 24.34
C VAL A 560 7.83 -15.99 23.46
N ALA A 561 6.77 -15.33 23.93
CA ALA A 561 6.21 -14.15 23.27
C ALA A 561 6.59 -12.90 24.06
N ALA A 562 7.27 -11.96 23.41
CA ALA A 562 7.58 -10.63 23.93
C ALA A 562 6.86 -9.58 23.07
N ASP A 563 6.11 -8.68 23.72
CA ASP A 563 5.30 -7.66 23.05
C ASP A 563 5.60 -6.27 23.62
N TYR A 564 5.68 -5.28 22.73
CA TYR A 564 5.86 -3.89 23.15
C TYR A 564 4.52 -3.29 23.60
N SER A 565 4.35 -3.18 24.91
CA SER A 565 3.15 -2.59 25.50
C SER A 565 2.95 -1.13 25.10
N GLN A 566 2.01 -0.91 24.18
CA GLN A 566 1.51 0.41 23.75
C GLN A 566 2.62 1.32 23.16
N ILE A 567 3.53 0.74 22.38
CA ILE A 567 4.68 1.47 21.82
C ILE A 567 4.30 2.72 21.03
N GLU A 568 3.21 2.68 20.25
CA GLU A 568 2.72 3.82 19.47
C GLU A 568 2.41 5.03 20.37
N LEU A 569 1.70 4.82 21.48
CA LEU A 569 1.36 5.89 22.42
C LEU A 569 2.58 6.39 23.19
N ARG A 570 3.54 5.51 23.49
CA ARG A 570 4.80 5.90 24.13
C ARG A 570 5.64 6.78 23.20
N ILE A 571 5.71 6.45 21.92
CA ILE A 571 6.39 7.25 20.90
C ILE A 571 5.71 8.61 20.78
N ILE A 572 4.38 8.67 20.75
CA ILE A 572 3.65 9.95 20.68
C ILE A 572 3.90 10.79 21.92
N ALA A 573 3.85 10.22 23.12
CA ALA A 573 4.16 10.95 24.34
C ALA A 573 5.56 11.57 24.29
N ALA A 574 6.54 10.82 23.74
CA ALA A 574 7.89 11.31 23.56
C ALA A 574 8.01 12.40 22.46
N LEU A 575 7.35 12.23 21.32
CA LEU A 575 7.42 13.17 20.18
C LEU A 575 6.63 14.46 20.42
N SER A 576 5.51 14.37 21.15
CA SER A 576 4.67 15.53 21.50
C SER A 576 5.16 16.26 22.75
N GLU A 577 6.09 15.66 23.50
CA GLU A 577 6.58 16.15 24.79
C GLU A 577 5.46 16.45 25.79
N GLU A 578 4.34 15.73 25.70
CA GLU A 578 3.18 15.99 26.57
C GLU A 578 3.41 15.41 27.96
N GLU A 579 3.60 16.32 28.93
CA GLU A 579 4.03 15.99 30.28
C GLU A 579 3.11 15.00 31.00
N ASN A 580 1.79 15.05 30.75
CA ASN A 580 0.86 14.18 31.45
C ASN A 580 0.89 12.74 30.96
N MET A 581 1.01 12.52 29.65
CA MET A 581 1.17 11.20 29.06
C MET A 581 2.51 10.59 29.48
N ILE A 582 3.57 11.39 29.49
CA ILE A 582 4.88 10.96 29.98
C ILE A 582 4.79 10.58 31.48
N ALA A 583 4.18 11.42 32.31
CA ALA A 583 4.01 11.15 33.74
C ALA A 583 3.18 9.88 33.97
N ALA A 584 2.07 9.68 33.25
CA ALA A 584 1.23 8.49 33.35
C ALA A 584 2.02 7.21 32.99
N PHE A 585 2.87 7.25 31.97
CA PHE A 585 3.74 6.12 31.65
C PHE A 585 4.83 5.87 32.68
N GLN A 586 5.37 6.92 33.32
CA GLN A 586 6.38 6.82 34.38
C GLN A 586 5.79 6.29 35.69
N SER A 587 4.56 6.67 36.03
CA SER A 587 3.84 6.19 37.22
C SER A 587 3.23 4.80 37.02
N GLY A 588 3.24 4.27 35.78
CA GLY A 588 2.63 2.97 35.45
C GLY A 588 1.11 3.01 35.43
N GLU A 589 0.51 4.19 35.29
CA GLU A 589 -0.92 4.38 35.17
C GLU A 589 -1.46 3.85 33.83
N ASP A 590 -2.74 3.49 33.82
CA ASP A 590 -3.44 3.16 32.59
C ASP A 590 -3.71 4.45 31.81
N ILE A 591 -2.97 4.64 30.71
CA ILE A 591 -3.08 5.84 29.86
C ILE A 591 -4.50 6.12 29.39
N HIS A 592 -5.29 5.07 29.07
CA HIS A 592 -6.66 5.25 28.60
C HIS A 592 -7.59 5.69 29.73
N ALA A 593 -7.37 5.18 30.94
CA ALA A 593 -8.11 5.62 32.11
C ALA A 593 -7.72 7.05 32.50
N SER A 594 -6.43 7.39 32.44
CA SER A 594 -5.93 8.75 32.69
C SER A 594 -6.50 9.76 31.70
N THR A 595 -6.52 9.44 30.40
CA THR A 595 -7.21 10.26 29.39
C THR A 595 -8.69 10.37 29.70
N ALA A 596 -9.38 9.27 30.00
CA ALA A 596 -10.82 9.28 30.29
C ALA A 596 -11.15 10.15 31.51
N ALA A 597 -10.37 10.06 32.59
CA ALA A 597 -10.53 10.86 33.79
C ALA A 597 -10.51 12.36 33.48
N LYS A 598 -9.60 12.79 32.60
CA LYS A 598 -9.48 14.18 32.17
C LYS A 598 -10.60 14.61 31.23
N VAL A 599 -10.91 13.80 30.21
CA VAL A 599 -11.93 14.12 29.21
C VAL A 599 -13.33 14.20 29.84
N PHE A 600 -13.67 13.25 30.71
CA PHE A 600 -14.97 13.20 31.38
C PHE A 600 -14.99 13.94 32.72
N ASN A 601 -13.86 14.53 33.13
CA ASN A 601 -13.70 15.26 34.39
C ASN A 601 -14.16 14.46 35.62
N VAL A 602 -13.70 13.20 35.72
CA VAL A 602 -13.95 12.28 36.84
C VAL A 602 -12.62 11.85 37.47
N ALA A 603 -12.65 11.37 38.71
CA ALA A 603 -11.45 10.80 39.34
C ALA A 603 -11.03 9.52 38.58
N LEU A 604 -9.73 9.20 38.57
CA LEU A 604 -9.19 8.03 37.88
C LEU A 604 -9.84 6.71 38.33
N GLU A 605 -10.17 6.63 39.61
CA GLU A 605 -10.86 5.50 40.25
C GLU A 605 -12.33 5.36 39.86
N ASP A 606 -12.96 6.46 39.42
CA ASP A 606 -14.37 6.50 39.00
C ASP A 606 -14.55 6.29 37.49
N VAL A 607 -13.46 6.07 36.74
CA VAL A 607 -13.51 5.85 35.29
C VAL A 607 -14.22 4.53 34.98
N THR A 608 -15.35 4.63 34.30
CA THR A 608 -16.10 3.46 33.84
C THR A 608 -15.40 2.76 32.66
N ARG A 609 -15.73 1.48 32.45
CA ARG A 609 -15.21 0.70 31.32
C ARG A 609 -15.55 1.32 29.97
N GLU A 610 -16.72 1.94 29.86
CA GLU A 610 -17.18 2.62 28.64
C GLU A 610 -16.36 3.89 28.38
N GLN A 611 -16.20 4.76 29.39
CA GLN A 611 -15.36 5.96 29.28
C GLN A 611 -13.92 5.62 28.90
N ARG A 612 -13.34 4.58 29.51
CA ARG A 612 -12.01 4.06 29.15
C ARG A 612 -11.96 3.58 27.69
N SER A 613 -13.00 2.89 27.22
CA SER A 613 -13.07 2.40 25.83
C SER A 613 -13.15 3.56 24.84
N ASN A 614 -13.97 4.58 25.12
CA ASN A 614 -14.10 5.77 24.30
C ASN A 614 -12.77 6.56 24.25
N ALA A 615 -12.13 6.79 25.41
CA ALA A 615 -10.83 7.44 25.48
C ALA A 615 -9.72 6.65 24.75
N LYS A 616 -9.80 5.32 24.77
CA LYS A 616 -8.92 4.48 23.93
C LYS A 616 -9.12 4.75 22.44
N THR A 617 -10.37 4.75 21.97
CA THR A 617 -10.68 5.04 20.56
C THR A 617 -10.25 6.45 20.18
N VAL A 618 -10.40 7.44 21.07
CA VAL A 618 -9.89 8.81 20.88
C VAL A 618 -8.37 8.83 20.77
N ASN A 619 -7.67 8.23 21.74
CA ASN A 619 -6.20 8.22 21.77
C ASN A 619 -5.62 7.66 20.47
N PHE A 620 -6.14 6.53 19.99
CA PHE A 620 -5.72 5.97 18.69
C PHE A 620 -6.23 6.78 17.50
N GLY A 621 -7.46 7.29 17.57
CA GLY A 621 -8.07 8.09 16.51
C GLY A 621 -7.27 9.34 16.18
N ILE A 622 -6.73 10.03 17.19
CA ILE A 622 -5.88 11.22 17.01
C ILE A 622 -4.61 10.88 16.23
N ILE A 623 -3.96 9.74 16.53
CA ILE A 623 -2.74 9.27 15.84
C ILE A 623 -2.99 9.14 14.34
N TYR A 624 -4.14 8.59 13.99
CA TYR A 624 -4.50 8.28 12.62
C TYR A 624 -5.32 9.39 11.95
N GLY A 625 -5.43 10.58 12.57
CA GLY A 625 -6.14 11.73 12.00
C GLY A 625 -7.65 11.52 11.80
N VAL A 626 -8.27 10.68 12.64
CA VAL A 626 -9.69 10.36 12.55
C VAL A 626 -10.54 11.60 12.88
N SER A 627 -11.47 11.95 11.99
CA SER A 627 -12.41 13.06 12.21
C SER A 627 -13.46 12.73 13.29
N ALA A 628 -14.09 13.75 13.87
CA ALA A 628 -15.21 13.57 14.82
C ALA A 628 -16.34 12.67 14.27
N PHE A 629 -16.60 12.74 12.96
CA PHE A 629 -17.54 11.82 12.31
C PHE A 629 -17.05 10.36 12.33
N GLY A 630 -15.77 10.13 12.02
CA GLY A 630 -15.15 8.81 12.12
C GLY A 630 -15.16 8.27 13.54
N LEU A 631 -14.89 9.12 14.53
CA LEU A 631 -14.92 8.77 15.95
C LEU A 631 -16.33 8.37 16.42
N SER A 632 -17.36 9.12 16.02
CA SER A 632 -18.76 8.76 16.32
C SER A 632 -19.22 7.44 15.70
N ASN A 633 -18.56 6.99 14.62
CA ASN A 633 -18.86 5.69 14.02
C ASN A 633 -18.18 4.52 14.75
N GLN A 634 -17.14 4.80 15.56
CA GLN A 634 -16.36 3.80 16.29
C GLN A 634 -16.67 3.77 17.79
N THR A 635 -17.48 4.71 18.28
CA THR A 635 -17.89 4.85 19.68
C THR A 635 -19.41 4.93 19.76
N ASP A 636 -19.97 4.88 20.97
CA ASP A 636 -21.40 5.12 21.20
C ASP A 636 -21.74 6.62 21.35
N LEU A 637 -20.76 7.50 21.12
CA LEU A 637 -20.90 8.95 21.24
C LEU A 637 -21.68 9.55 20.06
N SER A 638 -22.51 10.55 20.33
CA SER A 638 -23.12 11.36 19.27
C SER A 638 -22.04 12.18 18.53
N ARG A 639 -22.39 12.68 17.33
CA ARG A 639 -21.46 13.54 16.57
C ARG A 639 -21.07 14.83 17.30
N GLY A 640 -21.92 15.33 18.20
CA GLY A 640 -21.60 16.50 19.03
C GLY A 640 -20.58 16.13 20.09
N GLU A 641 -20.86 15.06 20.84
CA GLU A 641 -19.98 14.55 21.90
C GLU A 641 -18.65 13.99 21.38
N ALA A 642 -18.59 13.53 20.13
CA ALA A 642 -17.34 13.11 19.50
C ALA A 642 -16.50 14.29 18.98
N LYS A 643 -17.11 15.48 18.85
CA LYS A 643 -16.42 16.71 18.45
C LYS A 643 -15.92 17.48 19.66
N ASP A 644 -16.74 17.55 20.70
CA ASP A 644 -16.42 18.12 22.00
C ASP A 644 -15.37 17.26 22.72
#